data_AF-A0A1E7GLA0-F1
#
_entry.id   AF-A0A1E7GLA0-F1
#
_cell.length_a   1.000
_cell.length_b   1.000
_cell.length_c   1.000
_cell.angle_alpha   90.00
_cell.angle_beta   90.00
_cell.angle_gamma   90.00
#
_symmetry.space_group_name_H-M   'P 1'
#
loop_
_entity.id
_entity.type
_entity.pdbx_description
1 polymer ?
#
loop_
_entity_poly.entity_id
_entity_poly.type
_entity_poly.pdbx_seq_one_letter_code
_entity_poly.pdbx_strand_id
1 'polypeptide(L)'
;MNRSAYLTTGFAIKTLSRLSKADIAVHGKENIPSGQAIFVINHFTRIETLLLPSYISGLTDTPVWSLADASLFNGGLGKFFDLVGAVSTSDPKRDELIVKSLLTGEASWIIFPEGRMVKTKKIMDNGKFMIDHPGGMHEPRTGAAALALTAELYRRYIFELTESSPTQVWSVLESLKIENLNEIKTQPTVIVPVNLTYYPIRAMENIASTLAEKLVKDISERMVEEIMTEGTMLLSGVDLDVRFGKPIEIEPFLDPKWLTESMFRDGLEGYFLSDELKKKMRAPAYKIMQRYMGDIYGLTTVNHEHLYASLLRMYPFERIKESDFKRRVFYAASLISNREDYKGEFFLHKSLQGSQAHLVTDDRFKKYENFLQLAIEKGVVRKDGDYLVKNRSSLSRPLSYHKGRIDNPIEIMANEVEPLIRLQKLLRSTGRQPVFLLKLLLIRHLIKQELIDYDKACGNYIPSAEKGLACLGRPFLLSALRRKRGVVLVHSYLAVPAEVRGLADHLRREGFWVYAPRLPGHGTSSEDLVERKYQEWMEAVERGFVLMSNICDSVILGGVAVGGSIVLNLAARVPEVAGVFALCPPLSLSDYSTNFMPAVDVWNRMLNKMKGEGKKRFLDFSHGNPHVNYIKNPVAGVNEVGKFLDFAKKQYGTIQQPTLVIQADKNPIVDPEGSRKIYEMIESDQKEYCLLSFDRHILVHGKRADMVQRKISNFIKRLENYKMPLKSGEDKTAWPEYYAEFPYFSEQIIREGCHPRKLEHKTVAEKAIVLVHGLSDSPHFLSAIADFFHCELGYDVYLPLLQGHGLKDPNGMEGVTLQEWKENVRFAIHAAAVDGRSLSIGGLSTGGALSFYMGCTEPAITGDLYLFAAALGLKEGWLGIAGSVKEFLLRTSPALPNDKKVLIGSNPYRYDYISLNGARELVHLIGEINGAIESFKAGEYFSKRIFSAFTEYDDVVSFKAISRLEKITKEDTFVQYILPKSKEVQHASVVLKDPIYAVEVELGEPPLEKANPEFFEMMEAVREFQREA
;
A
#
# COMPACT_ATOMS: atom_id res chain seq x y z
N MET A 1 -56.07 13.18 4.59
CA MET A 1 -55.04 13.97 3.86
C MET A 1 -55.43 14.10 2.39
N ASN A 2 -55.05 15.20 1.71
CA ASN A 2 -55.40 15.42 0.30
C ASN A 2 -54.44 14.65 -0.62
N ARG A 3 -54.94 13.62 -1.31
CA ARG A 3 -54.17 12.72 -2.18
C ARG A 3 -53.44 13.45 -3.32
N SER A 4 -53.99 14.57 -3.79
CA SER A 4 -53.40 15.39 -4.85
C SER A 4 -52.16 16.18 -4.38
N ALA A 5 -52.14 16.62 -3.12
CA ALA A 5 -51.02 17.34 -2.51
C ALA A 5 -49.81 16.41 -2.26
N TYR A 6 -50.05 15.15 -1.91
CA TYR A 6 -49.01 14.12 -1.73
C TYR A 6 -48.29 13.80 -3.06
N LEU A 7 -49.04 13.71 -4.18
CA LEU A 7 -48.49 13.44 -5.51
C LEU A 7 -47.70 14.62 -6.10
N THR A 8 -48.14 15.86 -5.87
CA THR A 8 -47.39 17.08 -6.30
C THR A 8 -46.10 17.25 -5.50
N THR A 9 -46.10 16.90 -4.21
CA THR A 9 -44.89 16.88 -3.36
C THR A 9 -43.90 15.78 -3.76
N GLY A 10 -44.37 14.65 -4.31
CA GLY A 10 -43.52 13.59 -4.87
C GLY A 10 -42.56 14.08 -5.96
N PHE A 11 -42.92 15.11 -6.74
CA PHE A 11 -42.02 15.73 -7.73
C PHE A 11 -40.91 16.57 -7.07
N ALA A 12 -41.23 17.32 -6.02
CA ALA A 12 -40.26 18.08 -5.22
C ALA A 12 -39.30 17.15 -4.45
N ILE A 13 -39.81 16.03 -3.92
CA ILE A 13 -38.99 15.01 -3.24
C ILE A 13 -38.14 14.22 -4.23
N LYS A 14 -38.64 13.87 -5.42
CA LYS A 14 -37.84 13.27 -6.51
C LYS A 14 -36.74 14.22 -6.99
N THR A 15 -36.97 15.53 -6.90
CA THR A 15 -35.96 16.55 -7.16
C THR A 15 -34.93 16.61 -6.02
N LEU A 16 -35.35 16.57 -4.74
CA LEU A 16 -34.47 16.43 -3.57
C LEU A 16 -33.68 15.11 -3.56
N SER A 17 -34.26 13.99 -4.01
CA SER A 17 -33.61 12.69 -4.11
C SER A 17 -32.61 12.63 -5.28
N ARG A 18 -32.84 13.41 -6.35
CA ARG A 18 -31.86 13.62 -7.43
C ARG A 18 -30.73 14.58 -7.02
N LEU A 19 -31.00 15.51 -6.10
CA LEU A 19 -30.00 16.40 -5.50
C LEU A 19 -29.16 15.67 -4.43
N SER A 20 -29.76 14.68 -3.76
CA SER A 20 -29.11 13.68 -2.92
C SER A 20 -28.23 12.76 -3.77
N LYS A 21 -26.95 13.08 -3.91
CA LYS A 21 -25.95 12.19 -4.55
C LYS A 21 -25.57 10.95 -3.67
N ALA A 22 -26.49 10.45 -2.84
CA ALA A 22 -26.29 9.25 -2.04
C ALA A 22 -26.62 8.01 -2.88
N ASP A 23 -25.73 7.02 -2.88
CA ASP A 23 -25.95 5.75 -3.56
C ASP A 23 -26.82 4.86 -2.66
N ILE A 24 -28.12 4.79 -2.97
CA ILE A 24 -29.08 3.97 -2.21
C ILE A 24 -29.10 2.56 -2.78
N ALA A 25 -28.64 1.59 -2.00
CA ALA A 25 -28.74 0.17 -2.32
C ALA A 25 -29.91 -0.45 -1.54
N VAL A 26 -30.81 -1.12 -2.27
CA VAL A 26 -32.01 -1.72 -1.69
C VAL A 26 -31.94 -3.23 -1.79
N HIS A 27 -32.18 -3.90 -0.66
CA HIS A 27 -32.13 -5.35 -0.52
C HIS A 27 -33.45 -5.89 0.05
N GLY A 28 -33.82 -7.12 -0.34
CA GLY A 28 -35.03 -7.76 0.16
C GLY A 28 -36.32 -7.20 -0.45
N LYS A 29 -36.27 -6.65 -1.67
CA LYS A 29 -37.47 -6.08 -2.33
C LYS A 29 -38.59 -7.11 -2.48
N GLU A 30 -38.23 -8.37 -2.64
CA GLU A 30 -39.12 -9.52 -2.67
C GLU A 30 -39.91 -9.73 -1.37
N ASN A 31 -39.45 -9.16 -0.25
CA ASN A 31 -40.15 -9.21 1.03
C ASN A 31 -41.18 -8.08 1.18
N ILE A 32 -41.28 -7.16 0.22
CA ILE A 32 -42.30 -6.11 0.25
C ILE A 32 -43.64 -6.77 -0.11
N PRO A 33 -44.64 -6.74 0.79
CA PRO A 33 -45.92 -7.39 0.55
C PRO A 33 -46.70 -6.67 -0.55
N SER A 34 -47.57 -7.40 -1.24
CA SER A 34 -48.51 -6.84 -2.21
C SER A 34 -49.70 -6.11 -1.56
N GLY A 35 -49.90 -6.32 -0.25
CA GLY A 35 -50.92 -5.65 0.57
C GLY A 35 -50.31 -4.59 1.48
N GLN A 36 -51.14 -3.99 2.34
CA GLN A 36 -50.69 -2.90 3.23
C GLN A 36 -49.87 -3.43 4.39
N ALA A 37 -48.89 -2.63 4.79
CA ALA A 37 -47.94 -3.01 5.82
C ALA A 37 -47.62 -1.86 6.76
N ILE A 38 -47.17 -2.24 7.95
CA ILE A 38 -46.42 -1.34 8.82
C ILE A 38 -44.92 -1.64 8.63
N PHE A 39 -44.20 -0.72 8.02
CA PHE A 39 -42.75 -0.72 7.96
C PHE A 39 -42.19 -0.20 9.28
N VAL A 40 -41.57 -1.09 10.05
CA VAL A 40 -40.87 -0.71 11.28
C VAL A 40 -39.39 -0.48 10.98
N ILE A 41 -38.92 0.75 11.18
CA ILE A 41 -37.61 1.20 10.69
C ILE A 41 -36.80 1.75 11.85
N ASN A 42 -35.51 1.43 11.95
CA ASN A 42 -34.61 2.03 12.93
C ASN A 42 -34.49 3.55 12.76
N HIS A 43 -34.69 4.31 13.84
CA HIS A 43 -34.70 5.77 13.79
C HIS A 43 -33.33 6.39 14.11
N PHE A 44 -32.54 6.69 13.06
CA PHE A 44 -31.23 7.31 13.23
C PHE A 44 -31.18 8.79 12.86
N THR A 45 -31.69 9.26 11.73
CA THR A 45 -31.66 10.69 11.38
C THR A 45 -33.08 11.24 11.23
N ARG A 46 -33.20 12.55 10.93
CA ARG A 46 -34.50 13.15 10.57
C ARG A 46 -34.84 12.90 9.09
N ILE A 47 -33.89 12.41 8.29
CA ILE A 47 -34.06 12.19 6.84
C ILE A 47 -34.98 11.00 6.56
N GLU A 48 -34.94 9.97 7.39
CA GLU A 48 -35.80 8.79 7.29
C GLU A 48 -37.27 9.17 7.24
N THR A 49 -37.66 10.07 8.14
CA THR A 49 -39.01 10.61 8.25
C THR A 49 -39.43 11.42 7.01
N LEU A 50 -38.46 11.98 6.27
CA LEU A 50 -38.69 12.85 5.10
C LEU A 50 -38.64 12.10 3.76
N LEU A 51 -37.64 11.22 3.57
CA LEU A 51 -37.37 10.60 2.27
C LEU A 51 -38.01 9.22 2.10
N LEU A 52 -38.02 8.39 3.16
CA LEU A 52 -38.49 7.01 3.05
C LEU A 52 -39.97 6.87 2.66
N PRO A 53 -40.91 7.71 3.12
CA PRO A 53 -42.31 7.59 2.70
C PRO A 53 -42.45 7.66 1.18
N SER A 54 -41.83 8.67 0.55
CA SER A 54 -41.84 8.83 -0.91
C SER A 54 -41.13 7.68 -1.63
N TYR A 55 -40.02 7.20 -1.07
CA TYR A 55 -39.19 6.17 -1.68
C TYR A 55 -39.87 4.80 -1.65
N ILE A 56 -40.45 4.41 -0.50
CA ILE A 56 -41.21 3.16 -0.35
C ILE A 56 -42.53 3.24 -1.12
N SER A 57 -43.17 4.41 -1.19
CA SER A 57 -44.36 4.60 -2.02
C SER A 57 -44.06 4.33 -3.50
N GLY A 58 -42.91 4.79 -4.00
CA GLY A 58 -42.44 4.46 -5.36
C GLY A 58 -42.05 3.00 -5.58
N LEU A 59 -41.90 2.19 -4.53
CA LEU A 59 -41.65 0.75 -4.61
C LEU A 59 -42.91 -0.11 -4.49
N THR A 60 -43.97 0.42 -3.88
CA THR A 60 -45.22 -0.31 -3.55
C THR A 60 -46.42 0.13 -4.37
N ASP A 61 -46.32 1.24 -5.11
CA ASP A 61 -47.44 1.92 -5.80
C ASP A 61 -48.62 2.28 -4.85
N THR A 62 -48.38 2.25 -3.54
CA THR A 62 -49.34 2.64 -2.50
C THR A 62 -48.83 3.85 -1.74
N PRO A 63 -49.70 4.77 -1.28
CA PRO A 63 -49.28 5.86 -0.40
C PRO A 63 -48.65 5.29 0.88
N VAL A 64 -47.54 5.89 1.32
CA VAL A 64 -46.89 5.55 2.59
C VAL A 64 -46.88 6.78 3.47
N TRP A 65 -47.42 6.66 4.68
CA TRP A 65 -47.41 7.70 5.70
C TRP A 65 -46.42 7.34 6.81
N SER A 66 -45.98 8.31 7.61
CA SER A 66 -44.95 8.11 8.63
C SER A 66 -45.34 8.75 9.96
N LEU A 67 -45.11 8.05 11.07
CA LEU A 67 -45.25 8.66 12.39
C LEU A 67 -44.00 9.46 12.77
N ALA A 68 -44.22 10.69 13.22
CA ALA A 68 -43.16 11.62 13.59
C ALA A 68 -43.38 12.22 14.98
N ASP A 69 -42.28 12.52 15.67
CA ASP A 69 -42.33 13.16 16.99
C ASP A 69 -43.03 14.53 16.91
N ALA A 70 -43.88 14.85 17.89
CA ALA A 70 -44.67 16.09 17.90
C ALA A 70 -43.80 17.35 17.84
N SER A 71 -42.57 17.29 18.36
CA SER A 71 -41.63 18.42 18.31
C SER A 71 -41.25 18.83 16.88
N LEU A 72 -41.34 17.92 15.90
CA LEU A 72 -41.01 18.19 14.49
C LEU A 72 -42.06 19.04 13.78
N PHE A 73 -43.27 19.14 14.34
CA PHE A 73 -44.36 19.94 13.79
C PHE A 73 -44.38 21.39 14.33
N ASN A 74 -43.44 21.73 15.21
CA ASN A 74 -43.30 23.09 15.74
C ASN A 74 -42.52 23.98 14.75
N GLY A 75 -43.12 25.11 14.35
CA GLY A 75 -42.49 26.09 13.45
C GLY A 75 -42.80 25.88 11.95
N GLY A 76 -42.03 26.51 11.08
CA GLY A 76 -42.30 26.55 9.62
C GLY A 76 -42.24 25.19 8.90
N LEU A 77 -41.65 24.17 9.53
CA LEU A 77 -41.50 22.82 8.99
C LEU A 77 -42.77 21.96 9.10
N GLY A 78 -43.72 22.28 9.99
CA GLY A 78 -44.94 21.48 10.18
C GLY A 78 -45.74 21.29 8.88
N LYS A 79 -45.89 22.38 8.10
CA LYS A 79 -46.57 22.33 6.79
C LYS A 79 -45.85 21.44 5.77
N PHE A 80 -44.53 21.31 5.85
CA PHE A 80 -43.76 20.44 4.97
C PHE A 80 -43.91 18.97 5.39
N PHE A 81 -43.89 18.68 6.69
CA PHE A 81 -44.16 17.33 7.22
C PHE A 81 -45.55 16.83 6.84
N ASP A 82 -46.56 17.70 6.90
CA ASP A 82 -47.92 17.40 6.43
C ASP A 82 -47.97 17.06 4.92
N LEU A 83 -47.14 17.72 4.10
CA LEU A 83 -47.07 17.50 2.65
C LEU A 83 -46.39 16.17 2.28
N VAL A 84 -45.42 15.71 3.07
CA VAL A 84 -44.67 14.47 2.82
C VAL A 84 -45.31 13.21 3.41
N GLY A 85 -46.48 13.33 4.05
CA GLY A 85 -47.16 12.19 4.65
C GLY A 85 -46.78 11.88 6.08
N ALA A 86 -46.18 12.82 6.82
CA ALA A 86 -45.88 12.62 8.23
C ALA A 86 -47.07 13.01 9.12
N VAL A 87 -47.36 12.20 10.13
CA VAL A 87 -48.44 12.41 11.11
C VAL A 87 -47.85 12.50 12.50
N SER A 88 -48.27 13.51 13.26
CA SER A 88 -47.77 13.75 14.61
C SER A 88 -48.16 12.62 15.57
N THR A 89 -47.21 12.19 16.40
CA THR A 89 -47.46 11.28 17.53
C THR A 89 -48.46 11.82 18.55
N SER A 90 -48.67 13.14 18.60
CA SER A 90 -49.64 13.80 19.49
C SER A 90 -51.03 14.01 18.86
N ASP A 91 -51.25 13.57 17.61
CA ASP A 91 -52.57 13.68 16.98
C ASP A 91 -53.60 12.79 17.71
N PRO A 92 -54.71 13.34 18.23
CA PRO A 92 -55.71 12.56 18.97
C PRO A 92 -56.43 11.51 18.11
N LYS A 93 -56.39 11.62 16.78
CA LYS A 93 -57.02 10.68 15.83
C LYS A 93 -56.01 9.78 15.11
N ARG A 94 -54.75 9.77 15.56
CA ARG A 94 -53.66 8.98 14.98
C ARG A 94 -54.02 7.51 14.82
N ASP A 95 -54.46 6.87 15.90
CA ASP A 95 -54.72 5.42 15.92
C ASP A 95 -55.92 5.07 15.03
N GLU A 96 -56.94 5.92 15.00
CA GLU A 96 -58.08 5.83 14.07
C GLU A 96 -57.59 5.86 12.62
N LEU A 97 -56.76 6.85 12.26
CA LEU A 97 -56.25 6.99 10.91
C LEU A 97 -55.40 5.79 10.48
N ILE A 98 -54.54 5.28 11.36
CA ILE A 98 -53.67 4.12 11.07
C ILE A 98 -54.50 2.86 10.87
N VAL A 99 -55.39 2.53 11.82
CA VAL A 99 -56.19 1.31 11.75
C VAL A 99 -57.11 1.33 10.55
N LYS A 100 -57.78 2.47 10.28
CA LYS A 100 -58.62 2.64 9.09
C LYS A 100 -57.87 2.35 7.80
N SER A 101 -56.74 3.03 7.60
CA SER A 101 -55.98 2.94 6.36
C SER A 101 -55.33 1.57 6.14
N LEU A 102 -54.98 0.85 7.21
CA LEU A 102 -54.55 -0.55 7.12
C LEU A 102 -55.71 -1.48 6.74
N LEU A 103 -56.93 -1.23 7.23
CA LEU A 103 -58.12 -2.02 6.89
C LEU A 103 -58.58 -1.81 5.44
N THR A 104 -58.77 -0.55 5.04
CA THR A 104 -59.28 -0.14 3.71
C THR A 104 -58.24 -0.23 2.61
N GLY A 105 -56.97 -0.23 3.02
CA GLY A 105 -55.86 -0.27 2.12
C GLY A 105 -55.43 1.07 1.52
N GLU A 106 -55.89 2.18 2.12
CA GLU A 106 -55.60 3.54 1.68
C GLU A 106 -54.10 3.89 1.74
N ALA A 107 -53.39 3.41 2.76
CA ALA A 107 -51.97 3.71 2.96
C ALA A 107 -51.25 2.64 3.80
N SER A 108 -49.96 2.49 3.55
CA SER A 108 -49.02 1.79 4.45
C SER A 108 -48.36 2.79 5.40
N TRP A 109 -47.74 2.28 6.48
CA TRP A 109 -47.20 3.14 7.55
C TRP A 109 -45.74 2.88 7.86
N ILE A 110 -44.96 3.93 8.05
CA ILE A 110 -43.64 3.89 8.66
C ILE A 110 -43.79 4.23 10.15
N ILE A 111 -43.32 3.33 11.01
CA ILE A 111 -43.30 3.55 12.45
C ILE A 111 -41.90 3.26 12.97
N PHE A 112 -41.37 4.20 13.74
CA PHE A 112 -40.08 4.08 14.39
C PHE A 112 -40.26 3.45 15.78
N PRO A 113 -39.87 2.18 15.99
CA PRO A 113 -40.12 1.48 17.24
C PRO A 113 -39.34 2.07 18.42
N GLU A 114 -38.28 2.83 18.14
CA GLU A 114 -37.54 3.53 19.18
C GLU A 114 -38.33 4.71 19.78
N GLY A 115 -39.37 5.17 19.09
CA GLY A 115 -40.24 6.27 19.51
C GLY A 115 -39.61 7.66 19.44
N ARG A 116 -38.30 7.75 19.27
CA ARG A 116 -37.53 8.97 19.01
C ARG A 116 -36.20 8.60 18.36
N MET A 117 -35.50 9.60 17.83
CA MET A 117 -34.15 9.43 17.30
C MET A 117 -33.18 8.90 18.36
N VAL A 118 -32.53 7.76 18.08
CA VAL A 118 -31.50 7.18 18.97
C VAL A 118 -30.14 7.76 18.64
N LYS A 119 -29.76 8.83 19.35
CA LYS A 119 -28.54 9.60 19.07
C LYS A 119 -27.26 8.80 19.31
N THR A 120 -27.25 7.92 20.31
CA THR A 120 -26.08 7.12 20.76
C THR A 120 -26.00 5.74 20.10
N LYS A 121 -27.03 5.34 19.34
CA LYS A 121 -27.29 3.98 18.82
C LYS A 121 -27.19 2.87 19.87
N LYS A 122 -27.21 3.20 21.17
CA LYS A 122 -27.22 2.20 22.24
C LYS A 122 -28.64 1.64 22.36
N ILE A 123 -28.80 0.40 21.91
CA ILE A 123 -30.09 -0.28 21.71
C ILE A 123 -30.20 -1.60 22.45
N MET A 124 -29.13 -2.03 23.10
CA MET A 124 -29.08 -3.28 23.85
C MET A 124 -28.36 -3.07 25.17
N ASP A 125 -28.94 -3.59 26.24
CA ASP A 125 -28.31 -3.71 27.56
C ASP A 125 -28.63 -5.08 28.16
N ASN A 126 -27.60 -5.77 28.66
CA ASN A 126 -27.72 -7.11 29.26
C ASN A 126 -28.55 -8.13 28.43
N GLY A 127 -28.47 -8.05 27.10
CA GLY A 127 -29.18 -8.94 26.18
C GLY A 127 -30.66 -8.63 25.96
N LYS A 128 -31.16 -7.50 26.48
CA LYS A 128 -32.49 -6.97 26.19
C LYS A 128 -32.40 -5.70 25.35
N PHE A 129 -33.38 -5.47 24.48
CA PHE A 129 -33.48 -4.21 23.76
C PHE A 129 -33.82 -3.08 24.73
N MET A 130 -32.93 -2.09 24.83
CA MET A 130 -33.02 -0.95 25.72
C MET A 130 -32.46 0.27 25.00
N ILE A 131 -33.21 1.36 25.01
CA ILE A 131 -32.91 2.59 24.29
C ILE A 131 -32.49 3.66 25.28
N ASP A 132 -31.37 4.31 24.96
CA ASP A 132 -30.80 5.39 25.76
C ASP A 132 -31.63 6.69 25.67
N HIS A 133 -31.79 7.37 26.81
CA HIS A 133 -32.63 8.57 26.99
C HIS A 133 -32.05 9.48 28.10
N PRO A 134 -32.29 10.82 28.10
CA PRO A 134 -31.70 11.75 29.07
C PRO A 134 -31.97 11.38 30.54
N GLY A 135 -33.08 10.70 30.78
CA GLY A 135 -33.52 10.21 32.09
C GLY A 135 -33.17 8.75 32.41
N GLY A 136 -32.33 8.09 31.60
CA GLY A 136 -31.95 6.66 31.76
C GLY A 136 -32.49 5.77 30.63
N MET A 137 -32.13 4.48 30.63
CA MET A 137 -32.51 3.52 29.58
C MET A 137 -34.00 3.13 29.68
N HIS A 138 -34.71 3.01 28.55
CA HIS A 138 -36.10 2.51 28.50
C HIS A 138 -36.31 1.43 27.44
N GLU A 139 -37.36 0.62 27.56
CA GLU A 139 -37.70 -0.38 26.54
C GLU A 139 -38.26 0.27 25.25
N PRO A 140 -38.10 -0.37 24.07
CA PRO A 140 -38.71 0.09 22.83
C PRO A 140 -40.24 0.14 22.90
N ARG A 141 -40.84 0.99 22.08
CA ARG A 141 -42.29 1.17 22.05
C ARG A 141 -42.97 -0.01 21.35
N THR A 142 -44.03 -0.52 21.95
CA THR A 142 -44.87 -1.58 21.39
C THR A 142 -45.98 -1.06 20.46
N GLY A 143 -46.01 0.26 20.19
CA GLY A 143 -47.11 0.91 19.47
C GLY A 143 -47.39 0.32 18.08
N ALA A 144 -46.35 0.04 17.29
CA ALA A 144 -46.50 -0.60 15.98
C ALA A 144 -47.17 -1.99 16.09
N ALA A 145 -46.73 -2.81 17.05
CA ALA A 145 -47.32 -4.13 17.29
C ALA A 145 -48.78 -4.02 17.76
N ALA A 146 -49.08 -3.09 18.66
CA ALA A 146 -50.43 -2.88 19.15
C ALA A 146 -51.38 -2.45 18.03
N LEU A 147 -50.98 -1.49 17.18
CA LEU A 147 -51.77 -1.03 16.04
C LEU A 147 -52.01 -2.14 15.01
N ALA A 148 -51.00 -2.95 14.72
CA ALA A 148 -51.13 -4.07 13.80
C ALA A 148 -52.08 -5.16 14.33
N LEU A 149 -51.98 -5.49 15.62
CA LEU A 149 -52.89 -6.44 16.28
C LEU A 149 -54.33 -5.91 16.28
N THR A 150 -54.52 -4.62 16.56
CA THR A 150 -55.85 -3.99 16.51
C THR A 150 -56.44 -4.07 15.11
N ALA A 151 -55.70 -3.68 14.08
CA ALA A 151 -56.18 -3.73 12.70
C ALA A 151 -56.53 -5.16 12.25
N GLU A 152 -55.70 -6.15 12.57
CA GLU A 152 -55.99 -7.54 12.23
C GLU A 152 -57.18 -8.10 13.00
N LEU A 153 -57.34 -7.73 14.27
CA LEU A 153 -58.48 -8.14 15.07
C LEU A 153 -59.81 -7.60 14.51
N TYR A 154 -59.86 -6.32 14.14
CA TYR A 154 -61.03 -5.74 13.46
C TYR A 154 -61.30 -6.43 12.12
N ARG A 155 -60.26 -6.72 11.32
CA ARG A 155 -60.41 -7.40 10.03
C ARG A 155 -61.08 -8.76 10.20
N ARG A 156 -60.59 -9.57 11.14
CA ARG A 156 -61.14 -10.91 11.41
C ARG A 156 -62.55 -10.86 11.94
N TYR A 157 -62.81 -9.96 12.88
CA TYR A 157 -64.14 -9.79 13.43
C TYR A 157 -65.18 -9.39 12.38
N ILE A 158 -64.84 -8.47 11.48
CA ILE A 158 -65.74 -8.04 10.40
C ILE A 158 -66.03 -9.19 9.43
N PHE A 159 -65.01 -9.98 9.04
CA PHE A 159 -65.22 -11.13 8.16
C PHE A 159 -66.04 -12.24 8.84
N GLU A 160 -65.79 -12.53 10.11
CA GLU A 160 -66.58 -13.51 10.89
C GLU A 160 -68.04 -13.04 11.04
N LEU A 161 -68.28 -11.76 11.34
CA LEU A 161 -69.63 -11.18 11.41
C LEU A 161 -70.35 -11.21 10.05
N THR A 162 -69.63 -11.10 8.94
CA THR A 162 -70.21 -11.20 7.61
C THR A 162 -70.78 -12.60 7.37
N GLU A 163 -70.16 -13.63 7.94
CA GLU A 163 -70.64 -15.01 7.86
C GLU A 163 -71.72 -15.32 8.91
N SER A 164 -71.61 -14.81 10.14
CA SER A 164 -72.48 -15.19 11.25
C SER A 164 -73.72 -14.28 11.43
N SER A 165 -73.58 -12.96 11.26
CA SER A 165 -74.59 -11.94 11.59
C SER A 165 -74.49 -10.69 10.68
N PRO A 166 -74.89 -10.76 9.40
CA PRO A 166 -74.67 -9.69 8.42
C PRO A 166 -75.25 -8.32 8.78
N THR A 167 -76.32 -8.27 9.57
CA THR A 167 -76.95 -7.01 10.02
C THR A 167 -76.11 -6.22 11.02
N GLN A 168 -75.20 -6.87 11.75
CA GLN A 168 -74.32 -6.24 12.75
C GLN A 168 -73.02 -5.69 12.15
N VAL A 169 -72.70 -6.05 10.91
CA VAL A 169 -71.52 -5.54 10.21
C VAL A 169 -71.61 -4.02 10.01
N TRP A 170 -72.80 -3.51 9.69
CA TRP A 170 -73.02 -2.09 9.42
C TRP A 170 -72.71 -1.18 10.60
N SER A 171 -73.06 -1.56 11.83
CA SER A 171 -72.74 -0.77 13.02
C SER A 171 -71.24 -0.69 13.27
N VAL A 172 -70.49 -1.75 12.97
CA VAL A 172 -69.03 -1.77 13.08
C VAL A 172 -68.40 -0.90 12.00
N LEU A 173 -68.87 -0.99 10.75
CA LEU A 173 -68.39 -0.16 9.63
C LEU A 173 -68.65 1.33 9.87
N GLU A 174 -69.82 1.69 10.39
CA GLU A 174 -70.17 3.08 10.74
C GLU A 174 -69.25 3.61 11.84
N SER A 175 -68.98 2.81 12.88
CA SER A 175 -68.05 3.18 13.96
C SER A 175 -66.61 3.41 13.46
N LEU A 176 -66.22 2.69 12.40
CA LEU A 176 -64.93 2.83 11.72
C LEU A 176 -64.96 3.88 10.60
N LYS A 177 -66.10 4.52 10.32
CA LYS A 177 -66.25 5.46 9.19
C LYS A 177 -65.80 4.85 7.85
N ILE A 178 -66.15 3.59 7.61
CA ILE A 178 -65.96 2.87 6.35
C ILE A 178 -67.34 2.74 5.70
N GLU A 179 -67.49 3.20 4.46
CA GLU A 179 -68.81 3.30 3.83
C GLU A 179 -69.28 1.95 3.29
N ASN A 180 -68.36 1.10 2.79
CA ASN A 180 -68.70 -0.18 2.18
C ASN A 180 -67.78 -1.32 2.64
N LEU A 181 -68.34 -2.52 2.82
CA LEU A 181 -67.56 -3.73 3.15
C LEU A 181 -66.48 -4.05 2.10
N ASN A 182 -66.73 -3.75 0.83
CA ASN A 182 -65.78 -3.97 -0.28
C ASN A 182 -64.51 -3.11 -0.19
N GLU A 183 -64.50 -2.09 0.66
CA GLU A 183 -63.29 -1.28 0.92
C GLU A 183 -62.28 -2.06 1.76
N ILE A 184 -62.74 -2.98 2.61
CA ILE A 184 -61.87 -3.76 3.49
C ILE A 184 -61.13 -4.83 2.69
N LYS A 185 -59.81 -4.80 2.81
CA LYS A 185 -58.93 -5.75 2.14
C LYS A 185 -58.95 -7.12 2.81
N THR A 186 -58.87 -8.18 2.01
CA THR A 186 -58.82 -9.57 2.52
C THR A 186 -57.41 -9.98 2.94
N GLN A 187 -56.39 -9.26 2.48
CA GLN A 187 -55.01 -9.52 2.86
C GLN A 187 -54.79 -9.25 4.37
N PRO A 188 -54.04 -10.11 5.07
CA PRO A 188 -53.75 -9.90 6.49
C PRO A 188 -52.81 -8.70 6.68
N THR A 189 -52.92 -8.09 7.86
CA THR A 189 -52.02 -7.03 8.30
C THR A 189 -50.65 -7.64 8.61
N VAL A 190 -49.60 -7.02 8.06
CA VAL A 190 -48.21 -7.47 8.26
C VAL A 190 -47.32 -6.34 8.75
N ILE A 191 -46.31 -6.70 9.54
CA ILE A 191 -45.22 -5.79 9.91
C ILE A 191 -43.98 -6.18 9.11
N VAL A 192 -43.34 -5.21 8.45
CA VAL A 192 -42.09 -5.42 7.71
C VAL A 192 -40.95 -4.72 8.46
N PRO A 193 -40.00 -5.47 9.05
CA PRO A 193 -38.81 -4.88 9.64
C PRO A 193 -37.88 -4.34 8.55
N VAL A 194 -37.39 -3.12 8.71
CA VAL A 194 -36.48 -2.46 7.77
C VAL A 194 -35.27 -1.94 8.53
N ASN A 195 -34.07 -2.28 8.04
CA ASN A 195 -32.82 -1.71 8.53
C ASN A 195 -32.27 -0.68 7.55
N LEU A 196 -31.76 0.41 8.11
CA LEU A 196 -30.98 1.41 7.41
C LEU A 196 -29.57 1.44 7.97
N THR A 197 -28.58 1.16 7.12
CA THR A 197 -27.16 1.28 7.46
C THR A 197 -26.49 2.31 6.57
N TYR A 198 -25.70 3.19 7.17
CA TYR A 198 -24.99 4.28 6.49
C TYR A 198 -23.49 4.00 6.44
N TYR A 199 -22.83 4.32 5.32
CA TYR A 199 -21.39 4.15 5.19
C TYR A 199 -20.76 5.06 4.12
N PRO A 200 -19.63 5.73 4.38
CA PRO A 200 -18.98 5.94 5.69
C PRO A 200 -19.73 6.99 6.53
N ILE A 201 -19.74 6.81 7.85
CA ILE A 201 -20.42 7.72 8.79
C ILE A 201 -19.74 9.11 8.83
N ARG A 202 -18.47 9.22 8.42
CA ARG A 202 -17.68 10.48 8.46
C ARG A 202 -18.07 11.55 7.44
N ALA A 203 -18.82 11.26 6.37
CA ALA A 203 -19.21 12.27 5.37
C ALA A 203 -20.12 13.40 5.94
N MET A 204 -20.34 13.42 7.25
CA MET A 204 -21.19 14.34 7.98
C MET A 204 -20.54 15.70 8.30
N GLU A 205 -19.22 15.89 8.24
CA GLU A 205 -18.60 17.18 8.65
C GLU A 205 -18.25 18.13 7.48
N ASN A 206 -17.76 17.62 6.34
CA ASN A 206 -17.25 18.46 5.25
C ASN A 206 -18.33 19.05 4.31
N ILE A 207 -19.59 18.65 4.47
CA ILE A 207 -20.69 19.01 3.57
C ILE A 207 -21.54 20.14 4.15
N ALA A 208 -21.61 20.25 5.48
CA ALA A 208 -22.44 21.23 6.19
C ALA A 208 -21.98 22.66 5.88
N SER A 209 -20.67 22.90 5.89
CA SER A 209 -20.05 24.20 5.59
C SER A 209 -20.33 24.67 4.16
N THR A 210 -20.30 23.76 3.17
CA THR A 210 -20.52 24.12 1.75
C THR A 210 -22.00 24.33 1.40
N LEU A 211 -22.92 23.63 2.09
CA LEU A 211 -24.36 23.84 1.93
C LEU A 211 -24.81 25.17 2.57
N ALA A 212 -24.20 25.54 3.70
CA ALA A 212 -24.47 26.80 4.39
C ALA A 212 -24.13 28.02 3.51
N GLU A 213 -23.10 27.97 2.67
CA GLU A 213 -22.80 29.08 1.73
C GLU A 213 -23.78 29.18 0.55
N LYS A 214 -24.44 28.08 0.15
CA LYS A 214 -25.29 28.03 -1.06
C LYS A 214 -26.79 28.13 -0.81
N LEU A 215 -27.29 27.75 0.36
CA LEU A 215 -28.72 27.73 0.69
C LEU A 215 -29.20 28.98 1.45
N VAL A 216 -28.29 29.92 1.75
CA VAL A 216 -28.60 31.19 2.42
C VAL A 216 -29.26 32.14 1.43
N LYS A 217 -30.56 31.95 1.17
CA LYS A 217 -31.48 33.04 0.83
C LYS A 217 -32.85 32.96 1.51
N ASP A 218 -33.35 31.77 1.89
CA ASP A 218 -34.74 31.64 2.42
C ASP A 218 -34.93 30.67 3.61
N ILE A 219 -33.86 30.30 4.34
CA ILE A 219 -33.94 29.40 5.49
C ILE A 219 -33.52 30.16 6.77
N SER A 220 -34.35 30.12 7.83
CA SER A 220 -34.05 30.80 9.10
C SER A 220 -32.74 30.29 9.73
N GLU A 221 -31.93 31.15 10.35
CA GLU A 221 -30.65 30.79 10.98
C GLU A 221 -30.76 29.63 11.98
N ARG A 222 -31.85 29.57 12.77
CA ARG A 222 -32.14 28.47 13.70
C ARG A 222 -32.35 27.11 13.01
N MET A 223 -32.89 27.13 11.79
CA MET A 223 -33.10 25.96 10.96
C MET A 223 -31.80 25.52 10.29
N VAL A 224 -30.94 26.47 9.89
CA VAL A 224 -29.56 26.14 9.47
C VAL A 224 -28.82 25.50 10.65
N GLU A 225 -28.91 26.07 11.84
CA GLU A 225 -28.21 25.57 13.02
C GLU A 225 -28.70 24.17 13.44
N GLU A 226 -30.01 23.88 13.46
CA GLU A 226 -30.56 22.55 13.75
C GLU A 226 -30.27 21.50 12.66
N ILE A 227 -30.28 21.90 11.38
CA ILE A 227 -29.85 21.05 10.26
C ILE A 227 -28.33 20.81 10.35
N MET A 228 -27.53 21.81 10.73
CA MET A 228 -26.07 21.69 10.86
C MET A 228 -25.66 20.90 12.12
N THR A 229 -26.45 20.93 13.20
CA THR A 229 -26.17 20.15 14.43
C THR A 229 -26.70 18.72 14.39
N GLU A 230 -27.76 18.44 13.62
CA GLU A 230 -28.41 17.10 13.62
C GLU A 230 -28.60 16.46 12.23
N GLY A 231 -28.30 17.15 11.13
CA GLY A 231 -28.63 16.73 9.76
C GLY A 231 -27.61 17.12 8.70
N THR A 232 -26.51 16.38 8.60
CA THR A 232 -25.60 16.45 7.45
C THR A 232 -25.49 15.09 6.76
N MET A 233 -26.44 14.77 5.89
CA MET A 233 -26.33 13.61 4.97
C MET A 233 -26.92 13.92 3.60
N LEU A 234 -26.63 15.10 3.06
CA LEU A 234 -26.89 15.39 1.66
C LEU A 234 -25.63 15.99 1.07
N LEU A 235 -24.78 15.14 0.48
CA LEU A 235 -24.05 15.30 -0.79
C LEU A 235 -23.05 14.14 -0.99
N SER A 236 -22.54 14.00 -2.22
CA SER A 236 -21.83 12.83 -2.79
C SER A 236 -20.90 12.04 -1.87
N GLY A 237 -21.02 10.71 -1.89
CA GLY A 237 -20.02 9.79 -1.32
C GLY A 237 -20.47 8.96 -0.10
N VAL A 238 -21.77 8.97 0.22
CA VAL A 238 -22.38 8.10 1.24
C VAL A 238 -23.23 7.03 0.56
N ASP A 239 -22.94 5.77 0.89
CA ASP A 239 -23.77 4.61 0.58
C ASP A 239 -24.84 4.47 1.68
N LEU A 240 -26.11 4.34 1.29
CA LEU A 240 -27.23 4.01 2.18
C LEU A 240 -27.79 2.63 1.80
N ASP A 241 -27.58 1.66 2.68
CA ASP A 241 -28.16 0.33 2.53
C ASP A 241 -29.53 0.28 3.22
N VAL A 242 -30.58 0.02 2.44
CA VAL A 242 -31.96 -0.21 2.90
C VAL A 242 -32.28 -1.69 2.75
N ARG A 243 -32.53 -2.39 3.87
CA ARG A 243 -32.80 -3.83 3.85
C ARG A 243 -34.17 -4.15 4.45
N PHE A 244 -35.05 -4.71 3.62
CA PHE A 244 -36.36 -5.22 4.03
C PHE A 244 -36.24 -6.67 4.50
N GLY A 245 -36.63 -6.92 5.75
CA GLY A 245 -36.72 -8.25 6.32
C GLY A 245 -38.02 -8.96 5.96
N LYS A 246 -38.13 -10.22 6.38
CA LYS A 246 -39.33 -11.03 6.13
C LYS A 246 -40.56 -10.40 6.81
N PRO A 247 -41.72 -10.32 6.13
CA PRO A 247 -42.95 -9.87 6.76
C PRO A 247 -43.31 -10.74 7.97
N ILE A 248 -43.76 -10.09 9.03
CA ILE A 248 -44.32 -10.72 10.22
C ILE A 248 -45.83 -10.64 10.09
N GLU A 249 -46.44 -11.78 9.79
CA GLU A 249 -47.89 -11.94 9.83
C GLU A 249 -48.39 -11.81 11.26
N ILE A 250 -49.46 -11.04 11.43
CA ILE A 250 -50.00 -10.70 12.74
C ILE A 250 -51.08 -11.69 13.19
N GLU A 251 -51.78 -12.31 12.24
CA GLU A 251 -52.82 -13.32 12.50
C GLU A 251 -52.37 -14.40 13.50
N PRO A 252 -51.17 -15.02 13.41
CA PRO A 252 -50.75 -16.07 14.35
C PRO A 252 -50.55 -15.60 15.79
N PHE A 253 -50.57 -14.29 16.05
CA PHE A 253 -50.42 -13.71 17.38
C PHE A 253 -51.76 -13.35 18.02
N LEU A 254 -52.88 -13.49 17.28
CA LEU A 254 -54.22 -13.34 17.82
C LEU A 254 -54.67 -14.63 18.53
N ASP A 255 -55.33 -14.49 19.67
CA ASP A 255 -56.06 -15.61 20.27
C ASP A 255 -57.47 -15.62 19.66
N PRO A 256 -57.90 -16.71 18.99
CA PRO A 256 -59.23 -16.83 18.42
C PRO A 256 -60.35 -16.57 19.43
N LYS A 257 -60.11 -16.82 20.73
CA LYS A 257 -61.10 -16.56 21.79
C LYS A 257 -61.47 -15.08 21.92
N TRP A 258 -60.57 -14.16 21.55
CA TRP A 258 -60.83 -12.72 21.62
C TRP A 258 -61.96 -12.28 20.68
N LEU A 259 -62.23 -13.04 19.61
CA LEU A 259 -63.33 -12.78 18.67
C LEU A 259 -64.70 -13.17 19.27
N THR A 260 -64.71 -14.14 20.19
CA THR A 260 -65.93 -14.74 20.76
C THR A 260 -66.36 -14.17 22.12
N GLU A 261 -65.46 -13.53 22.87
CA GLU A 261 -65.75 -12.96 24.19
C GLU A 261 -66.66 -11.70 24.11
N SER A 262 -67.63 -11.57 25.03
CA SER A 262 -68.54 -10.41 25.13
C SER A 262 -67.80 -9.08 25.24
N MET A 263 -66.57 -9.10 25.77
CA MET A 263 -65.68 -7.94 25.89
C MET A 263 -65.32 -7.25 24.56
N PHE A 264 -65.34 -7.97 23.43
CA PHE A 264 -65.14 -7.35 22.12
C PHE A 264 -66.44 -6.72 21.61
N ARG A 265 -67.61 -7.28 21.95
CA ARG A 265 -68.92 -6.73 21.58
C ARG A 265 -69.31 -5.50 22.40
N ASP A 266 -68.97 -5.48 23.69
CA ASP A 266 -69.32 -4.39 24.63
C ASP A 266 -68.29 -3.24 24.63
N GLY A 267 -67.12 -3.44 24.00
CA GLY A 267 -65.98 -2.52 24.04
C GLY A 267 -65.74 -1.72 22.76
N LEU A 268 -66.64 -1.75 21.78
CA LEU A 268 -66.49 -1.10 20.48
C LEU A 268 -67.14 0.29 20.45
N GLU A 269 -66.62 1.24 21.22
CA GLU A 269 -66.89 2.67 21.00
C GLU A 269 -65.84 3.24 20.04
N GLY A 270 -66.08 3.09 18.74
CA GLY A 270 -65.18 3.56 17.68
C GLY A 270 -63.89 2.74 17.60
N TYR A 271 -62.74 3.43 17.63
CA TYR A 271 -61.40 2.84 17.48
C TYR A 271 -60.73 2.45 18.81
N PHE A 272 -61.42 2.61 19.94
CA PHE A 272 -60.87 2.36 21.26
C PHE A 272 -61.19 0.96 21.74
N LEU A 273 -60.18 0.10 21.83
CA LEU A 273 -60.30 -1.19 22.49
C LEU A 273 -60.52 -1.02 24.00
N SER A 274 -61.33 -1.90 24.60
CA SER A 274 -61.53 -1.96 26.05
C SER A 274 -60.20 -2.15 26.79
N ASP A 275 -60.08 -1.59 28.00
CA ASP A 275 -58.83 -1.64 28.78
C ASP A 275 -58.40 -3.07 29.11
N GLU A 276 -59.36 -3.97 29.27
CA GLU A 276 -59.11 -5.38 29.55
C GLU A 276 -58.56 -6.11 28.31
N LEU A 277 -59.06 -5.80 27.10
CA LEU A 277 -58.50 -6.33 25.85
C LEU A 277 -57.10 -5.76 25.57
N LYS A 278 -56.90 -4.45 25.80
CA LYS A 278 -55.57 -3.82 25.74
C LYS A 278 -54.59 -4.54 26.69
N LYS A 279 -55.03 -4.92 27.89
CA LYS A 279 -54.22 -5.68 28.86
C LYS A 279 -53.86 -7.06 28.32
N LYS A 280 -54.80 -7.80 27.71
CA LYS A 280 -54.55 -9.11 27.07
C LYS A 280 -53.57 -8.99 25.89
N MET A 281 -53.64 -7.91 25.09
CA MET A 281 -52.76 -7.69 23.94
C MET A 281 -51.33 -7.25 24.30
N ARG A 282 -51.07 -6.78 25.53
CA ARG A 282 -49.71 -6.31 25.94
C ARG A 282 -48.63 -7.36 25.74
N ALA A 283 -48.88 -8.61 26.13
CA ALA A 283 -47.90 -9.69 26.02
C ALA A 283 -47.63 -10.10 24.54
N PRO A 284 -48.65 -10.33 23.70
CA PRO A 284 -48.48 -10.49 22.25
C PRO A 284 -47.75 -9.32 21.60
N ALA A 285 -48.12 -8.07 21.92
CA ALA A 285 -47.50 -6.88 21.37
C ALA A 285 -46.02 -6.76 21.77
N TYR A 286 -45.67 -7.10 23.01
CA TYR A 286 -44.28 -7.18 23.47
C TYR A 286 -43.50 -8.24 22.70
N LYS A 287 -44.07 -9.43 22.49
CA LYS A 287 -43.43 -10.52 21.74
C LYS A 287 -43.18 -10.13 20.27
N ILE A 288 -44.14 -9.49 19.62
CA ILE A 288 -43.99 -8.96 18.26
C ILE A 288 -42.90 -7.88 18.24
N MET A 289 -42.89 -6.98 19.22
CA MET A 289 -41.87 -5.93 19.33
C MET A 289 -40.46 -6.49 19.45
N GLN A 290 -40.24 -7.45 20.36
CA GLN A 290 -38.94 -8.10 20.50
C GLN A 290 -38.52 -8.80 19.19
N ARG A 291 -39.48 -9.41 18.48
CA ARG A 291 -39.23 -10.04 17.18
C ARG A 291 -38.80 -9.02 16.12
N TYR A 292 -39.59 -7.96 15.87
CA TYR A 292 -39.21 -6.98 14.86
C TYR A 292 -37.95 -6.19 15.23
N MET A 293 -37.68 -5.94 16.53
CA MET A 293 -36.43 -5.29 16.95
C MET A 293 -35.23 -6.20 16.67
N GLY A 294 -35.35 -7.49 16.97
CA GLY A 294 -34.38 -8.51 16.58
C GLY A 294 -34.14 -8.56 15.08
N ASP A 295 -35.22 -8.53 14.30
CA ASP A 295 -35.15 -8.56 12.84
C ASP A 295 -34.51 -7.27 12.29
N ILE A 296 -34.95 -6.06 12.72
CA ILE A 296 -34.36 -4.78 12.29
C ILE A 296 -32.84 -4.79 12.51
N TYR A 297 -32.37 -5.08 13.71
CA TYR A 297 -30.95 -4.98 14.01
C TYR A 297 -30.13 -6.20 13.57
N GLY A 298 -30.78 -7.33 13.31
CA GLY A 298 -30.18 -8.49 12.63
C GLY A 298 -29.92 -8.22 11.14
N LEU A 299 -30.62 -7.26 10.54
CA LEU A 299 -30.47 -6.86 9.14
C LEU A 299 -29.36 -5.82 8.91
N THR A 300 -28.65 -5.37 9.96
CA THR A 300 -27.56 -4.39 9.83
C THR A 300 -26.49 -4.85 8.83
N THR A 301 -26.14 -3.97 7.89
CA THR A 301 -25.06 -4.23 6.92
C THR A 301 -23.70 -3.94 7.54
N VAL A 302 -22.88 -4.96 7.76
CA VAL A 302 -21.54 -4.82 8.32
C VAL A 302 -20.62 -4.12 7.31
N ASN A 303 -19.81 -3.17 7.78
CA ASN A 303 -18.83 -2.41 6.98
C ASN A 303 -17.49 -2.28 7.74
N HIS A 304 -16.47 -1.68 7.11
CA HIS A 304 -15.13 -1.54 7.72
C HIS A 304 -15.10 -0.70 9.00
N GLU A 305 -15.89 0.37 9.09
CA GLU A 305 -15.94 1.23 10.29
C GLU A 305 -16.48 0.46 11.49
N HIS A 306 -17.49 -0.40 11.29
CA HIS A 306 -18.00 -1.30 12.32
C HIS A 306 -16.91 -2.24 12.86
N LEU A 307 -16.08 -2.82 11.97
CA LEU A 307 -14.98 -3.72 12.35
C LEU A 307 -13.89 -2.98 13.13
N TYR A 308 -13.45 -1.82 12.63
CA TYR A 308 -12.43 -1.00 13.28
C TYR A 308 -12.88 -0.53 14.67
N ALA A 309 -14.06 0.07 14.76
CA ALA A 309 -14.61 0.59 16.01
C ALA A 309 -14.80 -0.52 17.05
N SER A 310 -15.40 -1.65 16.65
CA SER A 310 -15.64 -2.78 17.56
C SER A 310 -14.33 -3.41 18.05
N LEU A 311 -13.35 -3.62 17.16
CA LEU A 311 -12.05 -4.18 17.56
C LEU A 311 -11.28 -3.22 18.48
N LEU A 312 -11.31 -1.92 18.20
CA LEU A 312 -10.67 -0.91 19.05
C LEU A 312 -11.30 -0.88 20.46
N ARG A 313 -12.64 -0.92 20.54
CA ARG A 313 -13.40 -1.01 21.79
C ARG A 313 -13.03 -2.26 22.58
N MET A 314 -13.04 -3.42 21.93
CA MET A 314 -12.81 -4.73 22.56
C MET A 314 -11.35 -5.06 22.86
N TYR A 315 -10.39 -4.34 22.28
CA TYR A 315 -8.98 -4.63 22.46
C TYR A 315 -8.58 -4.47 23.94
N PRO A 316 -7.97 -5.48 24.57
CA PRO A 316 -7.79 -5.51 26.03
C PRO A 316 -6.71 -4.55 26.54
N PHE A 317 -5.72 -4.18 25.72
CA PHE A 317 -4.60 -3.33 26.12
C PHE A 317 -4.81 -1.87 25.69
N GLU A 318 -4.10 -0.95 26.32
CA GLU A 318 -4.16 0.48 25.97
C GLU A 318 -3.33 0.82 24.74
N ARG A 319 -2.20 0.13 24.55
CA ARG A 319 -1.30 0.34 23.41
C ARG A 319 -1.42 -0.83 22.43
N ILE A 320 -1.56 -0.52 21.15
CA ILE A 320 -1.59 -1.50 20.06
C ILE A 320 -0.67 -1.04 18.93
N LYS A 321 0.17 -1.93 18.41
CA LYS A 321 0.97 -1.62 17.21
C LYS A 321 0.02 -1.46 16.03
N GLU A 322 0.14 -0.38 15.26
CA GLU A 322 -0.73 -0.07 14.12
C GLU A 322 -0.84 -1.25 13.14
N SER A 323 0.30 -1.86 12.79
CA SER A 323 0.32 -3.04 11.92
C SER A 323 -0.46 -4.24 12.48
N ASP A 324 -0.50 -4.42 13.80
CA ASP A 324 -1.26 -5.50 14.44
C ASP A 324 -2.75 -5.20 14.47
N PHE A 325 -3.12 -3.92 14.63
CA PHE A 325 -4.51 -3.49 14.52
C PHE A 325 -5.04 -3.74 13.10
N LYS A 326 -4.29 -3.34 12.08
CA LYS A 326 -4.61 -3.61 10.66
C LYS A 326 -4.77 -5.11 10.39
N ARG A 327 -3.84 -5.96 10.88
CA ARG A 327 -3.92 -7.43 10.76
C ARG A 327 -5.19 -8.02 11.39
N ARG A 328 -5.61 -7.53 12.56
CA ARG A 328 -6.83 -8.00 13.24
C ARG A 328 -8.08 -7.69 12.43
N VAL A 329 -8.15 -6.48 11.89
CA VAL A 329 -9.29 -6.04 11.07
C VAL A 329 -9.31 -6.81 9.75
N PHE A 330 -8.16 -6.94 9.09
CA PHE A 330 -8.00 -7.77 7.90
C PHE A 330 -8.45 -9.22 8.14
N TYR A 331 -8.03 -9.83 9.24
CA TYR A 331 -8.41 -11.20 9.57
C TYR A 331 -9.91 -11.32 9.84
N ALA A 332 -10.48 -10.40 10.62
CA ALA A 332 -11.93 -10.38 10.87
C ALA A 332 -12.73 -10.21 9.56
N ALA A 333 -12.35 -9.27 8.71
CA ALA A 333 -12.97 -9.03 7.41
C ALA A 333 -12.87 -10.27 6.50
N SER A 334 -11.70 -10.92 6.44
CA SER A 334 -11.50 -12.12 5.63
C SER A 334 -12.35 -13.31 6.11
N LEU A 335 -12.51 -13.46 7.43
CA LEU A 335 -13.35 -14.52 8.00
C LEU A 335 -14.84 -14.34 7.67
N ILE A 336 -15.38 -13.13 7.83
CA ILE A 336 -16.81 -12.89 7.58
C ILE A 336 -17.16 -12.94 6.08
N SER A 337 -16.21 -12.61 5.20
CA SER A 337 -16.44 -12.61 3.75
C SER A 337 -16.24 -13.97 3.08
N ASN A 338 -15.24 -14.75 3.52
CA ASN A 338 -14.77 -15.91 2.74
C ASN A 338 -14.96 -17.27 3.42
N ARG A 339 -15.23 -17.31 4.73
CA ARG A 339 -15.34 -18.59 5.45
C ARG A 339 -16.76 -19.17 5.30
N GLU A 340 -16.84 -20.43 4.89
CA GLU A 340 -18.12 -21.13 4.75
C GLU A 340 -18.97 -21.11 6.02
N ASP A 341 -18.33 -21.24 7.19
CA ASP A 341 -19.00 -21.20 8.50
C ASP A 341 -19.79 -19.89 8.74
N TYR A 342 -19.48 -18.80 8.03
CA TYR A 342 -20.15 -17.50 8.16
C TYR A 342 -20.95 -17.12 6.90
N LYS A 343 -21.02 -17.98 5.89
CA LYS A 343 -21.68 -17.69 4.63
C LYS A 343 -23.19 -17.52 4.84
N GLY A 344 -23.69 -16.33 4.50
CA GLY A 344 -25.10 -15.99 4.70
C GLY A 344 -25.49 -15.66 6.14
N GLU A 345 -24.53 -15.63 7.08
CA GLU A 345 -24.79 -15.19 8.46
C GLU A 345 -24.89 -13.67 8.60
N PHE A 346 -24.14 -12.94 7.78
CA PHE A 346 -24.03 -11.47 7.87
C PHE A 346 -24.39 -10.82 6.54
N PHE A 347 -25.03 -9.66 6.61
CA PHE A 347 -25.14 -8.77 5.48
C PHE A 347 -23.88 -7.91 5.41
N LEU A 348 -23.18 -7.94 4.28
CA LEU A 348 -21.88 -7.28 4.11
C LEU A 348 -21.99 -6.19 3.05
N HIS A 349 -21.46 -5.00 3.38
CA HIS A 349 -21.32 -3.91 2.43
C HIS A 349 -20.45 -4.36 1.24
N LYS A 350 -20.70 -3.82 0.04
CA LYS A 350 -19.98 -4.17 -1.21
C LYS A 350 -18.45 -4.12 -1.06
N SER A 351 -17.92 -3.21 -0.24
CA SER A 351 -16.48 -3.09 0.01
C SER A 351 -15.85 -4.28 0.76
N LEU A 352 -16.63 -5.05 1.51
CA LEU A 352 -16.15 -6.24 2.23
C LEU A 352 -16.20 -7.51 1.38
N GLN A 353 -16.83 -7.49 0.21
CA GLN A 353 -17.03 -8.67 -0.62
C GLN A 353 -15.80 -9.03 -1.48
N GLY A 354 -14.88 -8.08 -1.68
CA GLY A 354 -13.62 -8.29 -2.43
C GLY A 354 -12.43 -8.66 -1.55
N SER A 355 -11.23 -8.67 -2.15
CA SER A 355 -9.98 -8.85 -1.39
C SER A 355 -9.79 -7.74 -0.36
N GLN A 356 -9.40 -8.13 0.85
CA GLN A 356 -9.17 -7.21 1.97
C GLN A 356 -7.69 -6.86 2.16
N ALA A 357 -6.81 -7.36 1.28
CA ALA A 357 -5.35 -7.21 1.44
C ALA A 357 -4.90 -5.73 1.48
N HIS A 358 -5.62 -4.85 0.79
CA HIS A 358 -5.39 -3.40 0.81
C HIS A 358 -5.37 -2.80 2.22
N LEU A 359 -6.07 -3.40 3.21
CA LEU A 359 -6.07 -2.91 4.59
C LEU A 359 -4.71 -3.04 5.29
N VAL A 360 -3.83 -3.91 4.77
CA VAL A 360 -2.49 -4.17 5.32
C VAL A 360 -1.39 -3.62 4.41
N THR A 361 -1.65 -3.45 3.10
CA THR A 361 -0.65 -2.98 2.13
C THR A 361 -0.63 -1.46 1.97
N ASP A 362 -1.65 -0.86 1.37
CA ASP A 362 -1.59 0.52 0.86
C ASP A 362 -2.80 1.39 1.25
N ASP A 363 -3.84 0.78 1.84
CA ASP A 363 -5.13 1.39 2.13
C ASP A 363 -5.67 2.28 0.99
N ARG A 364 -5.52 1.86 -0.28
CA ARG A 364 -5.88 2.67 -1.46
C ARG A 364 -7.30 3.22 -1.49
N PHE A 365 -8.22 2.61 -0.74
CA PHE A 365 -9.61 3.04 -0.61
C PHE A 365 -9.87 3.89 0.65
N LYS A 366 -8.82 4.29 1.36
CA LYS A 366 -8.81 5.11 2.57
C LYS A 366 -9.73 4.59 3.67
N LYS A 367 -9.79 3.26 3.86
CA LYS A 367 -10.68 2.64 4.85
C LYS A 367 -10.13 2.78 6.25
N TYR A 368 -8.82 2.58 6.41
CA TYR A 368 -8.13 2.75 7.67
C TYR A 368 -7.80 4.22 7.94
N GLU A 369 -7.25 4.94 6.96
CA GLU A 369 -6.80 6.32 7.12
C GLU A 369 -7.93 7.24 7.58
N ASN A 370 -9.09 7.16 6.91
CA ASN A 370 -10.26 7.97 7.28
C ASN A 370 -10.78 7.64 8.68
N PHE A 371 -10.79 6.37 9.07
CA PHE A 371 -11.18 5.95 10.41
C PHE A 371 -10.20 6.44 11.47
N LEU A 372 -8.89 6.27 11.23
CA LEU A 372 -7.85 6.67 12.16
C LEU A 372 -7.86 8.19 12.39
N GLN A 373 -7.97 8.96 11.30
CA GLN A 373 -8.01 10.41 11.38
C GLN A 373 -9.19 10.87 12.25
N LEU A 374 -10.38 10.30 12.05
CA LEU A 374 -11.55 10.59 12.89
C LEU A 374 -11.32 10.20 14.36
N ALA A 375 -10.74 9.03 14.62
CA ALA A 375 -10.45 8.57 15.97
C ALA A 375 -9.44 9.47 16.70
N ILE A 376 -8.49 10.07 15.97
CA ILE A 376 -7.52 11.05 16.50
C ILE A 376 -8.20 12.40 16.74
N GLU A 377 -8.95 12.91 15.77
CA GLU A 377 -9.68 14.19 15.86
C GLU A 377 -10.61 14.22 17.08
N LYS A 378 -11.25 13.08 17.39
CA LYS A 378 -12.17 12.94 18.53
C LYS A 378 -11.48 12.53 19.83
N GLY A 379 -10.16 12.44 19.86
CA GLY A 379 -9.39 12.10 21.07
C GLY A 379 -9.63 10.67 21.59
N VAL A 380 -10.12 9.77 20.73
CA VAL A 380 -10.35 8.35 21.05
C VAL A 380 -9.02 7.58 21.03
N VAL A 381 -8.15 7.94 20.10
CA VAL A 381 -6.81 7.36 19.92
C VAL A 381 -5.78 8.47 19.77
N ARG A 382 -4.59 8.28 20.34
CA ARG A 382 -3.40 9.07 20.02
C ARG A 382 -2.38 8.20 19.30
N LYS A 383 -1.72 8.72 18.27
CA LYS A 383 -0.61 8.04 17.60
C LYS A 383 0.71 8.37 18.32
N ASP A 384 1.52 7.35 18.60
CA ASP A 384 2.81 7.39 19.28
C ASP A 384 3.80 6.49 18.53
N GLY A 385 4.51 7.07 17.55
CA GLY A 385 5.29 6.30 16.58
C GLY A 385 4.43 5.28 15.83
N ASP A 386 4.83 4.00 15.90
CA ASP A 386 4.11 2.85 15.32
C ASP A 386 2.93 2.35 16.18
N TYR A 387 2.67 2.99 17.32
CA TYR A 387 1.65 2.55 18.27
C TYR A 387 0.45 3.50 18.27
N LEU A 388 -0.72 2.90 18.45
CA LEU A 388 -1.96 3.57 18.76
C LEU A 388 -2.20 3.43 20.28
N VAL A 389 -2.42 4.56 20.95
CA VAL A 389 -2.72 4.63 22.38
C VAL A 389 -4.19 4.99 22.55
N LYS A 390 -4.96 4.05 23.08
CA LYS A 390 -6.40 4.17 23.31
C LYS A 390 -6.67 5.00 24.56
N ASN A 391 -7.55 6.00 24.43
CA ASN A 391 -8.08 6.70 25.58
C ASN A 391 -9.30 5.94 26.12
N ARG A 392 -9.14 5.22 27.25
CA ARG A 392 -10.24 4.43 27.84
C ARG A 392 -11.41 5.28 28.32
N SER A 393 -11.14 6.52 28.74
CA SER A 393 -12.17 7.43 29.27
C SER A 393 -13.13 7.93 28.20
N SER A 394 -12.75 7.93 26.91
CA SER A 394 -13.63 8.36 25.81
C SER A 394 -14.49 7.21 25.25
N LEU A 395 -13.96 5.98 25.17
CA LEU A 395 -14.70 4.79 24.69
C LEU A 395 -15.70 4.18 25.69
N SER A 396 -15.76 4.73 26.91
CA SER A 396 -16.66 4.24 27.96
C SER A 396 -17.44 5.37 28.64
N ARG A 397 -17.35 6.60 28.14
CA ARG A 397 -18.11 7.73 28.69
C ARG A 397 -19.59 7.56 28.30
N PRO A 398 -20.54 7.77 29.22
CA PRO A 398 -21.93 7.99 28.83
C PRO A 398 -21.92 9.14 27.83
N LEU A 399 -22.32 8.85 26.59
CA LEU A 399 -22.41 9.86 25.55
C LEU A 399 -23.36 10.94 26.06
N SER A 400 -22.97 12.21 25.96
CA SER A 400 -23.90 13.29 26.28
C SER A 400 -25.10 13.14 25.32
N TYR A 401 -26.32 13.01 25.85
CA TYR A 401 -27.50 12.74 25.01
C TYR A 401 -27.69 13.79 23.90
N HIS A 402 -27.22 15.02 24.14
CA HIS A 402 -27.34 16.13 23.19
C HIS A 402 -26.21 16.20 22.14
N LYS A 403 -25.01 15.65 22.37
CA LYS A 403 -23.86 15.75 21.44
C LYS A 403 -23.15 14.43 21.11
N GLY A 404 -23.66 13.27 21.52
CA GLY A 404 -22.99 11.97 21.34
C GLY A 404 -22.46 11.64 19.94
N ARG A 405 -23.11 12.14 18.87
CA ARG A 405 -22.63 12.02 17.47
C ARG A 405 -21.40 12.84 17.15
N ILE A 406 -21.32 14.03 17.73
CA ILE A 406 -20.23 14.98 17.56
C ILE A 406 -19.06 14.58 18.47
N ASP A 407 -19.39 14.07 19.67
CA ASP A 407 -18.42 13.80 20.74
C ASP A 407 -17.66 12.48 20.54
N ASN A 408 -18.33 11.39 20.11
CA ASN A 408 -17.67 10.09 19.89
C ASN A 408 -18.39 9.20 18.85
N PRO A 409 -18.18 9.45 17.55
CA PRO A 409 -18.74 8.64 16.45
C PRO A 409 -18.22 7.19 16.42
N ILE A 410 -17.06 6.92 17.03
CA ILE A 410 -16.48 5.57 17.08
C ILE A 410 -17.36 4.64 17.93
N GLU A 411 -17.90 5.13 19.05
CA GLU A 411 -18.79 4.31 19.88
C GLU A 411 -20.13 4.03 19.18
N ILE A 412 -20.63 4.97 18.39
CA ILE A 412 -21.84 4.80 17.58
C ILE A 412 -21.66 3.67 16.55
N MET A 413 -20.54 3.66 15.82
CA MET A 413 -20.18 2.59 14.89
C MET A 413 -20.14 1.22 15.57
N ALA A 414 -19.63 1.15 16.80
CA ALA A 414 -19.52 -0.10 17.54
C ALA A 414 -20.87 -0.56 18.12
N ASN A 415 -21.76 0.36 18.49
CA ASN A 415 -23.09 0.08 19.01
C ASN A 415 -24.03 -0.48 17.93
N GLU A 416 -23.93 0.01 16.69
CA GLU A 416 -24.77 -0.41 15.57
C GLU A 416 -24.71 -1.91 15.27
N VAL A 417 -23.55 -2.53 15.49
CA VAL A 417 -23.33 -3.97 15.31
C VAL A 417 -23.34 -4.78 16.61
N GLU A 418 -23.60 -4.14 17.76
CA GLU A 418 -23.67 -4.79 19.06
C GLU A 418 -24.72 -5.93 19.12
N PRO A 419 -25.92 -5.79 18.51
CA PRO A 419 -26.91 -6.88 18.48
C PRO A 419 -26.48 -8.12 17.70
N LEU A 420 -25.47 -8.03 16.83
CA LEU A 420 -24.97 -9.15 16.04
C LEU A 420 -24.08 -10.07 16.90
N ILE A 421 -24.70 -10.87 17.78
CA ILE A 421 -24.01 -11.67 18.81
C ILE A 421 -22.88 -12.56 18.23
N ARG A 422 -23.10 -13.20 17.07
CA ARG A 422 -22.07 -14.04 16.41
C ARG A 422 -20.87 -13.20 15.96
N LEU A 423 -21.11 -12.03 15.37
CA LEU A 423 -20.06 -11.08 15.01
C LEU A 423 -19.31 -10.60 16.25
N GLN A 424 -20.02 -10.21 17.32
CA GLN A 424 -19.39 -9.77 18.57
C GLN A 424 -18.48 -10.86 19.18
N LYS A 425 -18.90 -12.13 19.15
CA LYS A 425 -18.06 -13.26 19.58
C LYS A 425 -16.80 -13.41 18.73
N LEU A 426 -16.94 -13.31 17.40
CA LEU A 426 -15.81 -13.36 16.48
C LEU A 426 -14.82 -12.22 16.74
N LEU A 427 -15.28 -10.98 16.79
CA LEU A 427 -14.45 -9.80 17.01
C LEU A 427 -13.76 -9.82 18.38
N ARG A 428 -14.46 -10.29 19.43
CA ARG A 428 -13.87 -10.45 20.76
C ARG A 428 -12.76 -11.50 20.76
N SER A 429 -12.96 -12.62 20.07
CA SER A 429 -11.93 -13.66 19.92
C SER A 429 -10.72 -13.10 19.17
N THR A 430 -10.94 -12.49 18.00
CA THR A 430 -9.89 -11.86 17.19
C THR A 430 -9.16 -10.75 17.91
N GLY A 431 -9.85 -9.94 18.72
CA GLY A 431 -9.26 -8.84 19.49
C GLY A 431 -8.36 -9.30 20.65
N ARG A 432 -8.70 -10.42 21.30
CA ARG A 432 -7.96 -10.94 22.47
C ARG A 432 -6.81 -11.89 22.11
N GLN A 433 -6.77 -12.41 20.89
CA GLN A 433 -5.71 -13.33 20.47
C GLN A 433 -4.31 -12.69 20.58
N PRO A 434 -3.32 -13.38 21.15
CA PRO A 434 -1.92 -12.96 21.07
C PRO A 434 -1.47 -12.81 19.61
N VAL A 435 -0.56 -11.87 19.34
CA VAL A 435 -0.14 -11.53 17.97
C VAL A 435 0.47 -12.73 17.23
N PHE A 436 1.28 -13.56 17.90
CA PHE A 436 1.87 -14.74 17.27
C PHE A 436 0.80 -15.74 16.80
N LEU A 437 -0.28 -15.93 17.59
CA LEU A 437 -1.36 -16.84 17.25
C LEU A 437 -2.22 -16.26 16.13
N LEU A 438 -2.49 -14.95 16.16
CA LEU A 438 -3.17 -14.25 15.08
C LEU A 438 -2.43 -14.43 13.74
N LYS A 439 -1.10 -14.21 13.73
CA LYS A 439 -0.26 -14.42 12.53
C LYS A 439 -0.38 -15.86 12.02
N LEU A 440 -0.29 -16.86 12.90
CA LEU A 440 -0.42 -18.27 12.53
C LEU A 440 -1.79 -18.59 11.92
N LEU A 441 -2.87 -18.09 12.52
CA LEU A 441 -4.23 -18.31 12.03
C LEU A 441 -4.45 -17.63 10.68
N LEU A 442 -3.94 -16.41 10.51
CA LEU A 442 -3.99 -15.65 9.26
C LEU A 442 -3.23 -16.39 8.15
N ILE A 443 -2.01 -16.88 8.42
CA ILE A 443 -1.22 -17.69 7.47
C ILE A 443 -2.01 -18.92 7.02
N ARG A 444 -2.57 -19.67 7.97
CA ARG A 444 -3.38 -20.88 7.67
C ARG A 444 -4.60 -20.54 6.85
N HIS A 445 -5.28 -19.44 7.18
CA HIS A 445 -6.47 -18.99 6.46
C HIS A 445 -6.14 -18.63 5.01
N LEU A 446 -5.10 -17.83 4.76
CA LEU A 446 -4.71 -17.42 3.41
C LEU A 446 -4.29 -18.60 2.53
N ILE A 447 -3.46 -19.52 3.05
CA ILE A 447 -3.05 -20.72 2.31
C ILE A 447 -4.27 -21.60 2.01
N LYS A 448 -5.15 -21.82 3.00
CA LYS A 448 -6.35 -22.63 2.81
C LYS A 448 -7.28 -22.02 1.78
N GLN A 449 -7.48 -20.71 1.81
CA GLN A 449 -8.32 -20.00 0.85
C GLN A 449 -7.77 -20.12 -0.58
N GLU A 450 -6.48 -19.85 -0.78
CA GLU A 450 -5.83 -19.99 -2.10
C GLU A 450 -5.94 -21.41 -2.67
N LEU A 451 -5.82 -22.44 -1.83
CA LEU A 451 -6.01 -23.83 -2.25
C LEU A 451 -7.46 -24.13 -2.61
N ILE A 452 -8.43 -23.66 -1.83
CA ILE A 452 -9.86 -23.83 -2.13
C ILE A 452 -10.22 -23.14 -3.45
N ASP A 453 -9.74 -21.91 -3.66
CA ASP A 453 -10.03 -21.13 -4.86
C ASP A 453 -9.40 -21.78 -6.11
N TYR A 454 -8.20 -22.35 -5.97
CA TYR A 454 -7.56 -23.14 -6.99
C TYR A 454 -8.31 -24.45 -7.29
N ASP A 455 -8.67 -25.24 -6.28
CA ASP A 455 -9.38 -26.52 -6.45
C ASP A 455 -10.77 -26.30 -7.11
N LYS A 456 -11.48 -25.23 -6.74
CA LYS A 456 -12.73 -24.81 -7.38
C LYS A 456 -12.53 -24.46 -8.85
N ALA A 457 -11.49 -23.69 -9.17
CA ALA A 457 -11.20 -23.31 -10.55
C ALA A 457 -10.81 -24.54 -11.40
N CYS A 458 -10.02 -25.47 -10.85
CA CYS A 458 -9.73 -26.74 -11.50
C CYS A 458 -11.00 -27.57 -11.76
N GLY A 459 -11.91 -27.66 -10.79
CA GLY A 459 -13.18 -28.38 -10.94
C GLY A 459 -14.10 -27.80 -12.02
N ASN A 460 -14.07 -26.48 -12.22
CA ASN A 460 -14.94 -25.80 -13.18
C ASN A 460 -14.35 -25.77 -14.61
N TYR A 461 -13.03 -25.68 -14.76
CA TYR A 461 -12.41 -25.34 -16.03
C TYR A 461 -11.41 -26.37 -16.58
N ILE A 462 -10.98 -27.37 -15.79
CA ILE A 462 -10.06 -28.42 -16.26
C ILE A 462 -10.86 -29.70 -16.53
N PRO A 463 -10.88 -30.21 -17.79
CA PRO A 463 -11.48 -31.50 -18.10
C PRO A 463 -10.80 -32.65 -17.33
N SER A 464 -11.57 -33.68 -16.95
CA SER A 464 -11.06 -34.77 -16.08
C SER A 464 -9.81 -35.50 -16.64
N ALA A 465 -9.60 -35.48 -17.96
CA ALA A 465 -8.45 -36.08 -18.64
C ALA A 465 -7.13 -35.27 -18.52
N GLU A 466 -7.18 -33.98 -18.18
CA GLU A 466 -6.02 -33.07 -18.15
C GLU A 466 -5.54 -32.72 -16.73
N LYS A 467 -6.06 -33.43 -15.71
CA LYS A 467 -5.73 -33.20 -14.28
C LYS A 467 -4.23 -33.26 -13.95
N GLY A 468 -3.40 -33.88 -14.80
CA GLY A 468 -1.94 -33.85 -14.67
C GLY A 468 -1.32 -32.46 -14.83
N LEU A 469 -1.87 -31.59 -15.69
CA LEU A 469 -1.41 -30.20 -15.82
C LEU A 469 -1.82 -29.34 -14.61
N ALA A 470 -2.90 -29.71 -13.92
CA ALA A 470 -3.38 -28.98 -12.76
C ALA A 470 -2.24 -28.83 -11.73
N CYS A 471 -1.47 -29.88 -11.43
CA CYS A 471 -0.44 -29.83 -10.38
C CYS A 471 0.63 -28.74 -10.59
N LEU A 472 0.91 -28.36 -11.84
CA LEU A 472 1.86 -27.29 -12.20
C LEU A 472 1.29 -25.88 -11.95
N GLY A 473 -0.04 -25.77 -11.95
CA GLY A 473 -0.81 -24.55 -11.67
C GLY A 473 -0.96 -24.20 -10.19
N ARG A 474 -0.65 -25.14 -9.28
CA ARG A 474 -0.92 -24.98 -7.85
C ARG A 474 0.04 -23.96 -7.21
N PRO A 475 -0.44 -23.00 -6.40
CA PRO A 475 0.44 -22.12 -5.64
C PRO A 475 1.25 -22.91 -4.60
N PHE A 476 2.47 -22.47 -4.30
CA PHE A 476 3.34 -23.18 -3.36
C PHE A 476 4.12 -22.24 -2.42
N LEU A 477 4.39 -22.74 -1.22
CA LEU A 477 5.20 -22.10 -0.19
C LEU A 477 6.39 -23.01 0.16
N LEU A 478 7.60 -22.47 0.05
CA LEU A 478 8.85 -23.12 0.41
C LEU A 478 9.38 -22.52 1.70
N SER A 479 9.49 -23.36 2.72
CA SER A 479 10.04 -22.97 4.01
C SER A 479 11.56 -23.08 4.05
N ALA A 480 12.18 -22.14 4.76
CA ALA A 480 13.58 -22.19 5.18
C ALA A 480 13.69 -22.22 6.71
N LEU A 481 14.86 -22.54 7.25
CA LEU A 481 15.10 -22.63 8.70
C LEU A 481 14.92 -21.30 9.42
N ARG A 482 15.39 -20.20 8.82
CA ARG A 482 15.32 -18.84 9.39
C ARG A 482 14.16 -18.08 8.75
N ARG A 483 13.40 -17.32 9.55
CA ARG A 483 12.26 -16.49 9.10
C ARG A 483 12.62 -15.01 8.93
N LYS A 484 13.89 -14.70 8.65
CA LYS A 484 14.31 -13.30 8.47
C LYS A 484 13.73 -12.70 7.19
N ARG A 485 13.73 -13.47 6.10
CA ARG A 485 13.41 -12.95 4.76
C ARG A 485 12.52 -13.88 3.98
N GLY A 486 11.51 -13.28 3.37
CA GLY A 486 10.61 -13.95 2.45
C GLY A 486 10.65 -13.31 1.07
N VAL A 487 10.47 -14.13 0.04
CA VAL A 487 10.38 -13.71 -1.35
C VAL A 487 9.02 -14.12 -1.90
N VAL A 488 8.27 -13.17 -2.45
CA VAL A 488 7.06 -13.45 -3.24
C VAL A 488 7.47 -13.45 -4.71
N LEU A 489 7.34 -14.60 -5.39
CA LEU A 489 7.73 -14.79 -6.79
C LEU A 489 6.51 -14.92 -7.71
N VAL A 490 6.35 -13.97 -8.62
CA VAL A 490 5.19 -13.89 -9.51
C VAL A 490 5.56 -14.34 -10.93
N HIS A 491 4.81 -15.29 -11.47
CA HIS A 491 4.98 -15.80 -12.83
C HIS A 491 4.42 -14.84 -13.89
N SER A 492 4.75 -15.08 -15.15
CA SER A 492 4.30 -14.30 -16.31
C SER A 492 2.82 -14.52 -16.63
N TYR A 493 2.23 -13.59 -17.40
CA TYR A 493 0.92 -13.80 -18.03
C TYR A 493 0.98 -14.98 -19.02
N LEU A 494 -0.11 -15.76 -19.11
CA LEU A 494 -0.18 -17.08 -19.75
C LEU A 494 0.66 -18.18 -19.10
N ALA A 495 1.46 -17.90 -18.07
CA ALA A 495 2.28 -18.90 -17.38
C ALA A 495 1.59 -19.45 -16.12
N VAL A 496 2.25 -20.39 -15.45
CA VAL A 496 1.80 -20.98 -14.18
C VAL A 496 2.89 -20.85 -13.10
N PRO A 497 2.58 -21.02 -11.79
CA PRO A 497 3.59 -20.93 -10.72
C PRO A 497 4.83 -21.80 -10.94
N ALA A 498 4.71 -22.94 -11.64
CA ALA A 498 5.87 -23.77 -11.99
C ALA A 498 6.94 -23.03 -12.84
N GLU A 499 6.59 -21.95 -13.55
CA GLU A 499 7.54 -21.11 -14.30
C GLU A 499 8.66 -20.56 -13.39
N VAL A 500 8.36 -20.22 -12.14
CA VAL A 500 9.36 -19.67 -11.21
C VAL A 500 9.95 -20.72 -10.27
N ARG A 501 9.63 -22.01 -10.47
CA ARG A 501 10.02 -23.09 -9.54
C ARG A 501 11.53 -23.23 -9.38
N GLY A 502 12.28 -23.21 -10.48
CA GLY A 502 13.74 -23.34 -10.46
C GLY A 502 14.41 -22.22 -9.64
N LEU A 503 13.96 -20.98 -9.82
CA LEU A 503 14.41 -19.84 -9.01
C LEU A 503 13.98 -19.98 -7.55
N ALA A 504 12.75 -20.43 -7.28
CA ALA A 504 12.25 -20.63 -5.93
C ALA A 504 13.09 -21.66 -5.15
N ASP A 505 13.45 -22.78 -5.78
CA ASP A 505 14.31 -23.80 -5.16
C ASP A 505 15.74 -23.31 -4.94
N HIS A 506 16.28 -22.50 -5.86
CA HIS A 506 17.56 -21.83 -5.63
C HIS A 506 17.50 -20.91 -4.41
N LEU A 507 16.54 -19.98 -4.35
CA LEU A 507 16.41 -19.04 -3.23
C LEU A 507 16.14 -19.74 -1.89
N ARG A 508 15.40 -20.86 -1.90
CA ARG A 508 15.22 -21.70 -0.72
C ARG A 508 16.55 -22.29 -0.23
N ARG A 509 17.40 -22.78 -1.14
CA ARG A 509 18.74 -23.29 -0.80
C ARG A 509 19.65 -22.20 -0.24
N GLU A 510 19.48 -20.96 -0.70
CA GLU A 510 20.15 -19.77 -0.16
C GLU A 510 19.58 -19.31 1.20
N GLY A 511 18.55 -19.98 1.72
CA GLY A 511 18.01 -19.75 3.07
C GLY A 511 16.79 -18.84 3.14
N PHE A 512 16.18 -18.48 2.01
CA PHE A 512 15.00 -17.62 1.96
C PHE A 512 13.68 -18.42 2.00
N TRP A 513 12.66 -17.87 2.66
CA TRP A 513 11.29 -18.36 2.46
C TRP A 513 10.80 -17.89 1.09
N VAL A 514 10.10 -18.74 0.35
CA VAL A 514 9.63 -18.38 -0.99
C VAL A 514 8.16 -18.76 -1.16
N TYR A 515 7.34 -17.80 -1.57
CA TYR A 515 5.94 -18.04 -1.94
C TYR A 515 5.71 -17.67 -3.39
N ALA A 516 5.14 -18.59 -4.16
CA ALA A 516 4.71 -18.34 -5.52
C ALA A 516 3.18 -18.37 -5.58
N PRO A 517 2.50 -17.19 -5.61
CA PRO A 517 1.05 -17.15 -5.81
C PRO A 517 0.69 -17.62 -7.22
N ARG A 518 -0.56 -18.05 -7.36
CA ARG A 518 -1.18 -18.29 -8.67
C ARG A 518 -2.02 -17.08 -9.03
N LEU A 519 -1.79 -16.50 -10.21
CA LEU A 519 -2.66 -15.44 -10.71
C LEU A 519 -4.01 -16.05 -11.13
N PRO A 520 -5.16 -15.43 -10.78
CA PRO A 520 -6.48 -15.89 -11.26
C PRO A 520 -6.52 -16.08 -12.78
N GLY A 521 -7.19 -17.14 -13.25
CA GLY A 521 -7.19 -17.56 -14.66
C GLY A 521 -5.97 -18.37 -15.12
N HIS A 522 -4.92 -18.45 -14.31
CA HIS A 522 -3.69 -19.16 -14.64
C HIS A 522 -3.61 -20.50 -13.88
N GLY A 523 -2.93 -21.49 -14.47
CA GLY A 523 -2.84 -22.84 -13.90
C GLY A 523 -4.13 -23.67 -14.01
N THR A 524 -5.04 -23.24 -14.87
CA THR A 524 -6.36 -23.82 -15.13
C THR A 524 -6.58 -23.96 -16.64
N SER A 525 -7.25 -23.01 -17.29
CA SER A 525 -7.44 -23.00 -18.75
C SER A 525 -7.42 -21.58 -19.31
N SER A 526 -7.26 -21.46 -20.63
CA SER A 526 -7.36 -20.18 -21.35
C SER A 526 -8.76 -19.57 -21.24
N GLU A 527 -9.79 -20.39 -21.07
CA GLU A 527 -11.19 -20.01 -20.93
C GLU A 527 -11.46 -19.35 -19.57
N ASP A 528 -10.88 -19.87 -18.48
CA ASP A 528 -10.91 -19.21 -17.17
C ASP A 528 -10.29 -17.80 -17.28
N LEU A 529 -9.16 -17.67 -17.98
CA LEU A 529 -8.46 -16.41 -18.17
C LEU A 529 -9.24 -15.34 -18.95
N VAL A 530 -10.22 -15.71 -19.80
CA VAL A 530 -11.08 -14.76 -20.53
C VAL A 530 -11.89 -13.87 -19.58
N GLU A 531 -12.31 -14.42 -18.45
CA GLU A 531 -13.24 -13.78 -17.52
C GLU A 531 -12.53 -12.94 -16.44
N ARG A 532 -11.20 -13.01 -16.37
CA ARG A 532 -10.40 -12.39 -15.30
C ARG A 532 -10.01 -10.98 -15.63
N LYS A 533 -10.09 -10.12 -14.61
CA LYS A 533 -9.63 -8.74 -14.66
C LYS A 533 -8.26 -8.59 -14.02
N TYR A 534 -7.50 -7.58 -14.44
CA TYR A 534 -6.15 -7.40 -13.91
C TYR A 534 -6.11 -7.09 -12.40
N GLN A 535 -7.18 -6.50 -11.85
CA GLN A 535 -7.28 -6.24 -10.41
C GLN A 535 -7.23 -7.54 -9.60
N GLU A 536 -7.79 -8.64 -10.12
CA GLU A 536 -7.73 -9.96 -9.46
C GLU A 536 -6.29 -10.48 -9.39
N TRP A 537 -5.46 -10.19 -10.40
CA TRP A 537 -4.03 -10.53 -10.41
C TRP A 537 -3.25 -9.72 -9.38
N MET A 538 -3.48 -8.41 -9.31
CA MET A 538 -2.87 -7.55 -8.29
C MET A 538 -3.24 -8.01 -6.88
N GLU A 539 -4.52 -8.30 -6.64
CA GLU A 539 -5.02 -8.76 -5.35
C GLU A 539 -4.39 -10.10 -4.91
N ALA A 540 -4.11 -11.01 -5.85
CA ALA A 540 -3.42 -12.27 -5.56
C ALA A 540 -1.97 -12.03 -5.08
N VAL A 541 -1.25 -11.09 -5.70
CA VAL A 541 0.11 -10.73 -5.28
C VAL A 541 0.10 -9.98 -3.95
N GLU A 542 -0.87 -9.11 -3.72
CA GLU A 542 -1.09 -8.44 -2.42
C GLU A 542 -1.33 -9.45 -1.29
N ARG A 543 -2.19 -10.45 -1.51
CA ARG A 543 -2.38 -11.55 -0.54
C ARG A 543 -1.08 -12.31 -0.31
N GLY A 544 -0.26 -12.52 -1.34
CA GLY A 544 1.07 -13.12 -1.21
C GLY A 544 2.03 -12.31 -0.33
N PHE A 545 2.05 -10.98 -0.48
CA PHE A 545 2.81 -10.10 0.40
C PHE A 545 2.27 -10.13 1.85
N VAL A 546 0.95 -10.08 2.03
CA VAL A 546 0.34 -10.18 3.38
C VAL A 546 0.68 -11.52 4.02
N LEU A 547 0.60 -12.63 3.28
CA LEU A 547 1.02 -13.94 3.76
C LEU A 547 2.49 -13.91 4.22
N MET A 548 3.38 -13.42 3.36
CA MET A 548 4.82 -13.45 3.63
C MET A 548 5.24 -12.52 4.76
N SER A 549 4.63 -11.34 4.89
CA SER A 549 4.90 -10.39 5.99
C SER A 549 4.38 -10.85 7.35
N ASN A 550 3.56 -11.90 7.39
CA ASN A 550 3.19 -12.59 8.63
C ASN A 550 4.13 -13.76 8.97
N ILE A 551 4.90 -14.25 8.00
CA ILE A 551 5.89 -15.32 8.17
C ILE A 551 7.27 -14.75 8.49
N CYS A 552 7.69 -13.73 7.73
CA CYS A 552 9.04 -13.20 7.72
C CYS A 552 9.12 -11.74 8.17
N ASP A 553 10.30 -11.33 8.66
CA ASP A 553 10.54 -9.97 9.15
C ASP A 553 10.65 -8.95 8.00
N SER A 554 11.21 -9.35 6.85
CA SER A 554 11.29 -8.53 5.64
C SER A 554 10.83 -9.32 4.41
N VAL A 555 10.17 -8.63 3.46
CA VAL A 555 9.64 -9.24 2.24
C VAL A 555 10.23 -8.58 1.00
N ILE A 556 10.76 -9.41 0.11
CA ILE A 556 11.24 -9.03 -1.22
C ILE A 556 10.19 -9.48 -2.23
N LEU A 557 9.94 -8.66 -3.25
CA LEU A 557 9.06 -9.01 -4.35
C LEU A 557 9.89 -9.32 -5.61
N GLY A 558 9.51 -10.36 -6.34
CA GLY A 558 10.20 -10.78 -7.56
C GLY A 558 9.20 -11.25 -8.61
N GLY A 559 9.44 -10.94 -9.89
CA GLY A 559 8.51 -11.38 -10.93
C GLY A 559 9.09 -11.45 -12.34
N VAL A 560 8.41 -12.20 -13.20
CA VAL A 560 8.76 -12.38 -14.62
C VAL A 560 7.72 -11.71 -15.52
N ALA A 561 8.17 -10.97 -16.54
CA ALA A 561 7.34 -10.27 -17.52
C ALA A 561 6.27 -9.40 -16.85
N VAL A 562 4.98 -9.63 -17.15
CA VAL A 562 3.85 -8.96 -16.47
C VAL A 562 3.91 -9.14 -14.96
N GLY A 563 4.32 -10.33 -14.48
CA GLY A 563 4.54 -10.58 -13.06
C GLY A 563 5.61 -9.64 -12.46
N GLY A 564 6.64 -9.31 -13.25
CA GLY A 564 7.63 -8.28 -12.93
C GLY A 564 7.00 -6.89 -12.78
N SER A 565 6.17 -6.50 -13.75
CA SER A 565 5.43 -5.23 -13.68
C SER A 565 4.43 -5.18 -12.51
N ILE A 566 3.79 -6.29 -12.14
CA ILE A 566 2.90 -6.39 -10.97
C ILE A 566 3.67 -6.20 -9.66
N VAL A 567 4.85 -6.81 -9.51
CA VAL A 567 5.64 -6.62 -8.28
C VAL A 567 6.22 -5.21 -8.16
N LEU A 568 6.62 -4.59 -9.28
CA LEU A 568 7.03 -3.19 -9.32
C LEU A 568 5.86 -2.27 -8.92
N ASN A 569 4.66 -2.53 -9.45
CA ASN A 569 3.46 -1.80 -9.07
C ASN A 569 3.15 -1.93 -7.56
N LEU A 570 3.32 -3.12 -6.98
CA LEU A 570 3.10 -3.30 -5.55
C LEU A 570 4.18 -2.60 -4.71
N ALA A 571 5.45 -2.66 -5.12
CA ALA A 571 6.54 -1.93 -4.47
C ALA A 571 6.29 -0.41 -4.47
N ALA A 572 5.80 0.14 -5.59
CA ALA A 572 5.44 1.55 -5.70
C ALA A 572 4.39 2.00 -4.67
N ARG A 573 3.55 1.08 -4.20
CA ARG A 573 2.44 1.34 -3.27
C ARG A 573 2.70 0.92 -1.82
N VAL A 574 3.72 0.09 -1.59
CA VAL A 574 3.99 -0.52 -0.27
C VAL A 574 5.44 -0.22 0.14
N PRO A 575 5.68 0.87 0.89
CA PRO A 575 7.01 1.26 1.34
C PRO A 575 7.73 0.18 2.15
N GLU A 576 7.01 -0.72 2.83
CA GLU A 576 7.57 -1.79 3.66
C GLU A 576 8.22 -2.94 2.86
N VAL A 577 8.12 -2.93 1.53
CA VAL A 577 8.85 -3.87 0.67
C VAL A 577 10.35 -3.61 0.81
N ALA A 578 11.12 -4.66 1.15
CA ALA A 578 12.55 -4.51 1.43
C ALA A 578 13.41 -4.36 0.16
N GLY A 579 12.87 -4.80 -0.98
CA GLY A 579 13.50 -4.72 -2.30
C GLY A 579 12.64 -5.41 -3.35
N VAL A 580 12.87 -5.08 -4.62
CA VAL A 580 12.12 -5.64 -5.74
C VAL A 580 13.05 -6.04 -6.88
N PHE A 581 12.73 -7.14 -7.56
CA PHE A 581 13.40 -7.48 -8.81
C PHE A 581 12.41 -7.89 -9.90
N ALA A 582 12.68 -7.46 -11.13
CA ALA A 582 11.83 -7.71 -12.28
C ALA A 582 12.64 -8.28 -13.43
N LEU A 583 12.18 -9.42 -13.97
CA LEU A 583 12.78 -10.10 -15.11
C LEU A 583 11.97 -9.80 -16.35
N CYS A 584 12.56 -9.12 -17.32
CA CYS A 584 11.96 -8.71 -18.57
C CYS A 584 10.59 -8.00 -18.47
N PRO A 585 10.43 -7.00 -17.58
CA PRO A 585 9.13 -6.33 -17.40
C PRO A 585 8.79 -5.47 -18.63
N PRO A 586 7.58 -5.60 -19.21
CA PRO A 586 7.09 -4.67 -20.22
C PRO A 586 6.60 -3.38 -19.59
N LEU A 587 6.79 -2.25 -20.29
CA LEU A 587 6.24 -0.94 -19.93
C LEU A 587 4.85 -0.73 -20.53
N SER A 588 4.61 -1.25 -21.72
CA SER A 588 3.39 -1.04 -22.50
C SER A 588 3.05 -2.24 -23.39
N LEU A 589 1.82 -2.29 -23.91
CA LEU A 589 1.45 -3.33 -24.87
C LEU A 589 2.25 -3.25 -26.18
N SER A 590 2.76 -2.08 -26.58
CA SER A 590 3.56 -1.96 -27.79
C SER A 590 4.94 -2.59 -27.67
N ASP A 591 5.40 -2.86 -26.45
CA ASP A 591 6.68 -3.54 -26.22
C ASP A 591 6.57 -5.05 -26.53
N TYR A 592 5.35 -5.57 -26.68
CA TYR A 592 5.12 -6.97 -27.01
C TYR A 592 5.26 -7.24 -28.51
N SER A 593 5.83 -8.40 -28.84
CA SER A 593 5.95 -8.84 -30.24
C SER A 593 4.60 -9.10 -30.90
N THR A 594 4.57 -9.08 -32.24
CA THR A 594 3.36 -9.32 -33.05
C THR A 594 2.73 -10.70 -32.83
N ASN A 595 3.51 -11.65 -32.29
CA ASN A 595 3.08 -12.99 -31.91
C ASN A 595 2.33 -13.04 -30.57
N PHE A 596 2.51 -12.04 -29.71
CA PHE A 596 1.73 -11.89 -28.48
C PHE A 596 0.44 -11.10 -28.74
N MET A 597 0.51 -10.05 -29.57
CA MET A 597 -0.62 -9.23 -29.99
C MET A 597 -0.42 -8.74 -31.42
N PRO A 598 -1.44 -8.75 -32.30
CA PRO A 598 -1.36 -8.16 -33.64
C PRO A 598 -0.95 -6.68 -33.62
N ALA A 599 -0.47 -6.17 -34.75
CA ALA A 599 -0.12 -4.75 -34.91
C ALA A 599 -1.21 -3.82 -34.38
N VAL A 600 -0.82 -2.69 -33.77
CA VAL A 600 -1.71 -1.79 -33.00
C VAL A 600 -2.97 -1.39 -33.78
N ASP A 601 -2.87 -1.10 -35.08
CA ASP A 601 -4.03 -0.76 -35.91
C ASP A 601 -4.99 -1.95 -36.11
N VAL A 602 -4.45 -3.17 -36.25
CA VAL A 602 -5.24 -4.40 -36.32
C VAL A 602 -5.91 -4.69 -34.98
N TRP A 603 -5.18 -4.48 -33.89
CA TRP A 603 -5.67 -4.62 -32.52
C TRP A 603 -6.83 -3.68 -32.23
N ASN A 604 -6.67 -2.39 -32.53
CA ASN A 604 -7.71 -1.37 -32.35
C ASN A 604 -8.97 -1.71 -33.19
N ARG A 605 -8.80 -2.22 -34.41
CA ARG A 605 -9.91 -2.71 -35.23
C ARG A 605 -10.58 -3.96 -34.64
N MET A 606 -9.81 -4.88 -34.06
CA MET A 606 -10.36 -6.06 -33.38
C MET A 606 -11.17 -5.67 -32.15
N LEU A 607 -10.66 -4.79 -31.30
CA LEU A 607 -11.40 -4.26 -30.13
C LEU A 607 -12.71 -3.58 -30.55
N ASN A 608 -12.69 -2.78 -31.62
CA ASN A 608 -13.89 -2.12 -32.13
C ASN A 608 -14.91 -3.10 -32.73
N LYS A 609 -14.46 -4.16 -33.41
CA LYS A 609 -15.35 -5.21 -33.95
C LYS A 609 -15.94 -6.13 -32.86
N MET A 610 -15.22 -6.35 -31.77
CA MET A 610 -15.69 -7.16 -30.63
C MET A 610 -16.79 -6.50 -29.79
N LYS A 611 -17.09 -5.21 -30.03
CA LYS A 611 -18.32 -4.59 -29.52
C LYS A 611 -19.58 -5.13 -30.22
N GLY A 612 -19.43 -5.91 -31.30
CA GLY A 612 -20.47 -6.74 -31.92
C GLY A 612 -20.24 -8.23 -31.65
N GLU A 613 -21.31 -8.99 -31.46
CA GLU A 613 -21.26 -10.41 -31.12
C GLU A 613 -20.54 -11.27 -32.17
N GLY A 614 -19.59 -12.10 -31.74
CA GLY A 614 -19.25 -13.34 -32.42
C GLY A 614 -17.85 -13.45 -33.06
N LYS A 615 -17.04 -14.33 -32.47
CA LYS A 615 -16.02 -15.18 -33.13
C LYS A 615 -14.72 -14.52 -33.63
N LYS A 616 -13.81 -14.26 -32.68
CA LYS A 616 -12.41 -14.74 -32.62
C LYS A 616 -11.85 -14.42 -31.21
N ARG A 617 -12.04 -15.35 -30.26
CA ARG A 617 -11.77 -15.11 -28.81
C ARG A 617 -10.30 -15.26 -28.40
N PHE A 618 -9.47 -15.90 -29.21
CA PHE A 618 -8.10 -16.29 -28.85
C PHE A 618 -7.12 -16.05 -29.99
N LEU A 619 -5.87 -15.77 -29.63
CA LEU A 619 -4.68 -15.69 -30.48
C LEU A 619 -3.79 -16.89 -30.17
N ASP A 620 -3.08 -17.43 -31.18
CA ASP A 620 -2.12 -18.51 -30.96
C ASP A 620 -0.78 -17.95 -30.45
N PHE A 621 -0.29 -18.49 -29.34
CA PHE A 621 0.96 -18.11 -28.70
C PHE A 621 1.96 -19.28 -28.80
N SER A 622 2.99 -19.09 -29.63
CA SER A 622 3.93 -20.15 -30.05
C SER A 622 5.33 -20.07 -29.43
N HIS A 623 5.63 -19.02 -28.65
CA HIS A 623 7.00 -18.73 -28.17
C HIS A 623 7.22 -19.04 -26.67
N GLY A 624 6.24 -19.65 -26.00
CA GLY A 624 6.34 -20.10 -24.61
C GLY A 624 6.78 -21.56 -24.47
N ASN A 625 7.08 -22.00 -23.26
CA ASN A 625 7.26 -23.42 -22.96
C ASN A 625 5.87 -24.08 -22.84
N PRO A 626 5.49 -25.01 -23.74
CA PRO A 626 4.16 -25.61 -23.77
C PRO A 626 3.77 -26.34 -22.47
N HIS A 627 4.75 -26.71 -21.63
CA HIS A 627 4.52 -27.37 -20.35
C HIS A 627 4.08 -26.41 -19.24
N VAL A 628 4.32 -25.10 -19.39
CA VAL A 628 4.02 -24.09 -18.35
C VAL A 628 3.28 -22.86 -18.88
N ASN A 629 3.13 -22.72 -20.20
CA ASN A 629 2.42 -21.62 -20.83
C ASN A 629 1.18 -22.08 -21.60
N TYR A 630 0.13 -21.27 -21.59
CA TYR A 630 -1.02 -21.46 -22.46
C TYR A 630 -0.65 -21.18 -23.92
N ILE A 631 -1.13 -22.04 -24.81
CA ILE A 631 -1.00 -21.88 -26.26
C ILE A 631 -2.04 -20.89 -26.80
N LYS A 632 -3.21 -20.80 -26.16
CA LYS A 632 -4.29 -19.88 -26.54
C LYS A 632 -4.27 -18.64 -25.65
N ASN A 633 -4.08 -17.47 -26.25
CA ASN A 633 -4.08 -16.19 -25.58
C ASN A 633 -5.42 -15.45 -25.79
N PRO A 634 -6.25 -15.25 -24.75
CA PRO A 634 -7.52 -14.57 -24.91
C PRO A 634 -7.34 -13.07 -25.21
N VAL A 635 -8.05 -12.58 -26.23
CA VAL A 635 -8.03 -11.15 -26.61
C VAL A 635 -8.48 -10.27 -25.43
N ALA A 636 -9.46 -10.73 -24.64
CA ALA A 636 -9.89 -10.06 -23.41
C ALA A 636 -8.75 -9.95 -22.38
N GLY A 637 -7.95 -11.01 -22.20
CA GLY A 637 -6.83 -11.01 -21.27
C GLY A 637 -5.69 -10.08 -21.72
N VAL A 638 -5.37 -10.01 -23.02
CA VAL A 638 -4.42 -9.02 -23.56
C VAL A 638 -4.87 -7.59 -23.29
N ASN A 639 -6.17 -7.30 -23.44
CA ASN A 639 -6.73 -6.00 -23.12
C ASN A 639 -6.59 -5.66 -21.61
N GLU A 640 -6.78 -6.64 -20.72
CA GLU A 640 -6.55 -6.46 -19.28
C GLU A 640 -5.07 -6.25 -18.94
N VAL A 641 -4.13 -6.93 -19.63
CA VAL A 641 -2.69 -6.65 -19.52
C VAL A 641 -2.40 -5.19 -19.90
N GLY A 642 -2.97 -4.67 -20.99
CA GLY A 642 -2.76 -3.28 -21.38
C GLY A 642 -3.28 -2.27 -20.37
N LYS A 643 -4.51 -2.46 -19.89
CA LYS A 643 -5.07 -1.62 -18.82
C LYS A 643 -4.18 -1.61 -17.58
N PHE A 644 -3.64 -2.77 -17.22
CA PHE A 644 -2.72 -2.89 -16.10
C PHE A 644 -1.42 -2.13 -16.33
N LEU A 645 -0.77 -2.30 -17.49
CA LEU A 645 0.49 -1.63 -17.79
C LEU A 645 0.33 -0.11 -17.83
N ASP A 646 -0.75 0.40 -18.41
CA ASP A 646 -1.08 1.83 -18.40
C ASP A 646 -1.32 2.38 -16.99
N PHE A 647 -1.90 1.55 -16.12
CA PHE A 647 -2.07 1.88 -14.70
C PHE A 647 -0.73 1.87 -13.96
N ALA A 648 0.09 0.83 -14.14
CA ALA A 648 1.37 0.65 -13.45
C ALA A 648 2.41 1.69 -13.85
N LYS A 649 2.47 2.05 -15.15
CA LYS A 649 3.39 3.05 -15.70
C LYS A 649 3.35 4.39 -14.96
N LYS A 650 2.18 4.79 -14.46
CA LYS A 650 1.98 6.06 -13.75
C LYS A 650 2.58 6.07 -12.34
N GLN A 651 3.01 4.91 -11.83
CA GLN A 651 3.44 4.73 -10.44
C GLN A 651 4.92 4.38 -10.32
N TYR A 652 5.64 4.06 -11.41
CA TYR A 652 7.05 3.65 -11.31
C TYR A 652 7.96 4.74 -10.72
N GLY A 653 7.63 6.02 -10.93
CA GLY A 653 8.31 7.15 -10.30
C GLY A 653 8.26 7.15 -8.78
N THR A 654 7.32 6.47 -8.15
CA THR A 654 7.23 6.45 -6.67
C THR A 654 8.02 5.30 -6.04
N ILE A 655 8.71 4.48 -6.83
CA ILE A 655 9.51 3.35 -6.34
C ILE A 655 10.83 3.87 -5.79
N GLN A 656 11.00 3.72 -4.47
CA GLN A 656 12.20 4.14 -3.73
C GLN A 656 13.02 2.95 -3.23
N GLN A 657 12.42 1.75 -3.22
CA GLN A 657 13.04 0.52 -2.73
C GLN A 657 14.17 0.06 -3.66
N PRO A 658 15.22 -0.58 -3.12
CA PRO A 658 16.27 -1.18 -3.93
C PRO A 658 15.68 -2.07 -5.02
N THR A 659 16.09 -1.84 -6.26
CA THR A 659 15.44 -2.44 -7.44
C THR A 659 16.44 -3.07 -8.40
N LEU A 660 16.21 -4.31 -8.81
CA LEU A 660 16.99 -4.99 -9.85
C LEU A 660 16.11 -5.30 -11.07
N VAL A 661 16.42 -4.69 -12.21
CA VAL A 661 15.79 -5.00 -13.50
C VAL A 661 16.77 -5.83 -14.34
N ILE A 662 16.36 -7.02 -14.76
CA ILE A 662 17.16 -7.89 -15.64
C ILE A 662 16.42 -8.07 -16.96
N GLN A 663 17.13 -7.88 -18.07
CA GLN A 663 16.59 -7.96 -19.42
C GLN A 663 17.46 -8.84 -20.33
N ALA A 664 16.83 -9.53 -21.29
CA ALA A 664 17.53 -10.22 -22.37
C ALA A 664 17.69 -9.27 -23.58
N ASP A 665 18.88 -9.20 -24.18
CA ASP A 665 19.15 -8.35 -25.36
C ASP A 665 18.36 -8.76 -26.62
N LYS A 666 18.12 -10.06 -26.80
CA LYS A 666 17.43 -10.66 -27.94
C LYS A 666 16.14 -11.34 -27.49
N ASN A 667 15.37 -10.66 -26.65
CA ASN A 667 14.11 -11.18 -26.14
C ASN A 667 13.06 -11.31 -27.27
N PRO A 668 12.50 -12.51 -27.53
CA PRO A 668 11.57 -12.71 -28.64
C PRO A 668 10.13 -12.24 -28.34
N ILE A 669 9.83 -11.83 -27.10
CA ILE A 669 8.47 -11.52 -26.64
C ILE A 669 8.33 -10.06 -26.21
N VAL A 670 9.30 -9.50 -25.47
CA VAL A 670 9.24 -8.15 -24.92
C VAL A 670 10.48 -7.35 -25.32
N ASP A 671 10.27 -6.22 -25.97
CA ASP A 671 11.32 -5.27 -26.38
C ASP A 671 12.12 -4.79 -25.15
N PRO A 672 13.46 -4.92 -25.16
CA PRO A 672 14.33 -4.41 -24.11
C PRO A 672 14.13 -2.93 -23.77
N GLU A 673 13.74 -2.11 -24.74
CA GLU A 673 13.56 -0.67 -24.58
C GLU A 673 12.50 -0.32 -23.53
N GLY A 674 11.43 -1.12 -23.43
CA GLY A 674 10.41 -0.95 -22.40
C GLY A 674 10.98 -1.10 -20.99
N SER A 675 11.78 -2.14 -20.76
CA SER A 675 12.41 -2.40 -19.46
C SER A 675 13.46 -1.35 -19.07
N ARG A 676 14.17 -0.78 -20.06
CA ARG A 676 15.10 0.32 -19.85
C ARG A 676 14.39 1.59 -19.39
N LYS A 677 13.27 1.95 -20.05
CA LYS A 677 12.43 3.07 -19.63
C LYS A 677 11.85 2.88 -18.23
N ILE A 678 11.46 1.66 -17.86
CA ILE A 678 11.04 1.35 -16.48
C ILE A 678 12.17 1.67 -15.49
N TYR A 679 13.38 1.20 -15.78
CA TYR A 679 14.56 1.48 -14.94
C TYR A 679 14.85 2.98 -14.81
N GLU A 680 14.74 3.73 -15.90
CA GLU A 680 14.90 5.19 -15.89
C GLU A 680 13.83 5.87 -15.04
N MET A 681 12.57 5.44 -15.13
CA MET A 681 11.45 5.99 -14.35
C MET A 681 11.53 5.71 -12.85
N ILE A 682 12.22 4.65 -12.40
CA ILE A 682 12.33 4.31 -10.97
C ILE A 682 13.22 5.34 -10.25
N GLU A 683 12.73 5.94 -9.16
CA GLU A 683 13.44 6.97 -8.39
C GLU A 683 14.35 6.42 -7.28
N SER A 684 14.48 5.10 -7.15
CA SER A 684 15.37 4.51 -6.14
C SER A 684 16.84 4.84 -6.38
N ASP A 685 17.52 5.31 -5.34
CA ASP A 685 18.98 5.50 -5.30
C ASP A 685 19.76 4.19 -5.49
N GLN A 686 19.11 3.04 -5.25
CA GLN A 686 19.70 1.71 -5.35
C GLN A 686 19.02 0.88 -6.43
N LYS A 687 19.20 1.28 -7.68
CA LYS A 687 18.69 0.55 -8.85
C LYS A 687 19.82 -0.04 -9.69
N GLU A 688 19.62 -1.27 -10.17
CA GLU A 688 20.52 -1.95 -11.10
C GLU A 688 19.76 -2.37 -12.35
N TYR A 689 20.32 -2.08 -13.53
CA TYR A 689 19.87 -2.63 -14.80
C TYR A 689 20.90 -3.63 -15.33
N CYS A 690 20.46 -4.86 -15.60
CA CYS A 690 21.32 -5.93 -16.08
C CYS A 690 20.83 -6.44 -17.43
N LEU A 691 21.54 -6.08 -18.49
CA LEU A 691 21.30 -6.60 -19.84
C LEU A 691 22.14 -7.85 -20.07
N LEU A 692 21.49 -8.96 -20.40
CA LEU A 692 22.15 -10.25 -20.58
C LEU A 692 21.99 -10.71 -22.03
N SER A 693 23.07 -11.25 -22.61
CA SER A 693 23.03 -11.77 -23.98
C SER A 693 22.33 -13.13 -24.04
N PHE A 694 21.01 -13.09 -24.22
CA PHE A 694 20.10 -14.24 -24.23
C PHE A 694 19.05 -14.03 -25.32
N ASP A 695 18.75 -15.12 -26.03
CA ASP A 695 17.76 -15.22 -27.12
C ASP A 695 16.39 -15.74 -26.66
N ARG A 696 16.12 -15.73 -25.34
CA ARG A 696 14.91 -16.28 -24.74
C ARG A 696 14.27 -15.33 -23.74
N HIS A 697 12.94 -15.44 -23.61
CA HIS A 697 12.16 -14.61 -22.70
C HIS A 697 12.24 -15.06 -21.23
N ILE A 698 12.17 -16.37 -20.99
CA ILE A 698 12.19 -16.92 -19.62
C ILE A 698 13.65 -17.16 -19.20
N LEU A 699 14.20 -16.21 -18.42
CA LEU A 699 15.60 -16.21 -18.01
C LEU A 699 15.92 -17.18 -16.86
N VAL A 700 14.89 -17.61 -16.10
CA VAL A 700 15.03 -18.49 -14.93
C VAL A 700 15.10 -19.98 -15.24
N HIS A 701 14.95 -20.33 -16.53
CA HIS A 701 15.08 -21.70 -17.06
C HIS A 701 16.11 -21.77 -18.18
N GLY A 702 16.59 -22.98 -18.48
CA GLY A 702 17.52 -23.26 -19.57
C GLY A 702 19.00 -23.04 -19.23
N LYS A 703 19.86 -23.15 -20.24
CA LYS A 703 21.33 -23.01 -20.08
C LYS A 703 21.68 -21.62 -19.55
N ARG A 704 22.56 -21.55 -18.54
CA ARG A 704 23.01 -20.32 -17.84
C ARG A 704 21.95 -19.64 -16.96
N ALA A 705 20.81 -20.30 -16.66
CA ALA A 705 19.83 -19.76 -15.71
C ALA A 705 20.38 -19.61 -14.28
N ASP A 706 21.38 -20.40 -13.92
CA ASP A 706 22.12 -20.33 -12.65
C ASP A 706 22.82 -18.97 -12.47
N MET A 707 23.26 -18.33 -13.55
CA MET A 707 23.83 -16.98 -13.53
C MET A 707 22.80 -15.93 -13.10
N VAL A 708 21.59 -16.02 -13.65
CA VAL A 708 20.46 -15.14 -13.31
C VAL A 708 20.04 -15.37 -11.86
N GLN A 709 19.93 -16.64 -11.46
CA GLN A 709 19.60 -17.04 -10.08
C GLN A 709 20.62 -16.49 -9.07
N ARG A 710 21.93 -16.62 -9.35
CA ARG A 710 23.00 -16.06 -8.50
C ARG A 710 22.96 -14.54 -8.42
N LYS A 711 22.72 -13.85 -9.53
CA LYS A 711 22.60 -12.37 -9.54
C LYS A 711 21.45 -11.92 -8.63
N ILE A 712 20.31 -12.61 -8.69
CA ILE A 712 19.16 -12.35 -7.82
C ILE A 712 19.48 -12.67 -6.36
N SER A 713 20.06 -13.84 -6.05
CA SER A 713 20.41 -14.18 -4.66
C SER A 713 21.42 -13.20 -4.07
N ASN A 714 22.40 -12.75 -4.85
CA ASN A 714 23.40 -11.78 -4.41
C ASN A 714 22.77 -10.40 -4.18
N PHE A 715 21.83 -9.98 -5.03
CA PHE A 715 21.03 -8.78 -4.78
C PHE A 715 20.28 -8.89 -3.45
N ILE A 716 19.54 -9.98 -3.22
CA ILE A 716 18.79 -10.18 -1.97
C ILE A 716 19.73 -10.18 -0.75
N LYS A 717 20.88 -10.87 -0.84
CA LYS A 717 21.89 -10.89 0.24
C LYS A 717 22.53 -9.52 0.48
N ARG A 718 22.72 -8.68 -0.53
CA ARG A 718 23.22 -7.30 -0.31
C ARG A 718 22.24 -6.46 0.48
N LEU A 719 20.93 -6.70 0.32
CA LEU A 719 19.93 -6.06 1.18
C LEU A 719 20.16 -6.42 2.67
N GLU A 720 20.88 -7.49 3.01
CA GLU A 720 21.10 -7.99 4.40
C GLU A 720 22.00 -7.09 5.22
N ASN A 721 22.85 -6.35 4.53
CA ASN A 721 23.71 -5.33 5.11
C ASN A 721 23.05 -3.94 5.04
N TYR A 722 21.88 -3.83 4.41
CA TYR A 722 21.15 -2.59 4.23
C TYR A 722 19.99 -2.49 5.23
N LYS A 723 20.01 -1.48 6.11
CA LYS A 723 18.82 -1.04 6.83
C LYS A 723 18.07 -0.09 5.91
N MET A 724 16.75 -0.28 5.77
CA MET A 724 15.86 0.68 5.11
C MET A 724 16.21 2.11 5.51
N PRO A 725 16.16 3.09 4.60
CA PRO A 725 16.42 4.48 4.94
C PRO A 725 15.44 4.89 6.03
N LEU A 726 15.97 5.05 7.24
CA LEU A 726 15.35 5.87 8.26
C LEU A 726 15.37 7.29 7.71
N LYS A 727 14.29 8.02 7.95
CA LYS A 727 14.13 9.45 7.62
C LYS A 727 15.46 10.20 7.73
N SER A 728 15.85 10.84 6.63
CA SER A 728 16.72 12.01 6.53
C SER A 728 17.71 12.24 7.69
N GLY A 729 18.99 11.97 7.41
CA GLY A 729 20.12 12.42 8.21
C GLY A 729 20.72 11.33 9.09
N GLU A 730 21.63 10.53 8.53
CA GLU A 730 22.80 9.90 9.17
C GLU A 730 23.39 8.85 8.21
N ASP A 731 24.45 9.23 7.47
CA ASP A 731 25.26 8.32 6.67
C ASP A 731 26.09 7.42 7.61
N LYS A 732 25.77 6.13 7.63
CA LYS A 732 26.41 5.15 8.54
C LYS A 732 27.79 4.68 8.08
N THR A 733 28.35 5.26 7.01
CA THR A 733 29.74 5.02 6.58
C THR A 733 30.71 6.14 6.95
N ALA A 734 30.22 7.20 7.62
CA ALA A 734 31.04 8.23 8.21
C ALA A 734 32.08 7.62 9.15
N TRP A 735 33.32 8.10 9.10
CA TRP A 735 34.45 7.63 9.91
C TRP A 735 34.64 8.58 11.12
N PRO A 736 33.99 8.35 12.28
CA PRO A 736 33.90 9.35 13.34
C PRO A 736 35.25 9.60 14.01
N GLU A 737 36.09 8.57 14.12
CA GLU A 737 37.45 8.71 14.65
C GLU A 737 38.31 9.63 13.78
N TYR A 738 38.08 9.65 12.46
CA TYR A 738 38.78 10.55 11.54
C TYR A 738 38.43 12.02 11.78
N TYR A 739 37.16 12.31 12.02
CA TYR A 739 36.70 13.66 12.39
C TYR A 739 37.19 14.10 13.77
N ALA A 740 37.34 13.15 14.71
CA ALA A 740 37.87 13.45 16.02
C ALA A 740 39.37 13.82 15.98
N GLU A 741 40.15 13.13 15.14
CA GLU A 741 41.58 13.42 14.98
C GLU A 741 41.83 14.71 14.20
N PHE A 742 41.02 14.98 13.16
CA PHE A 742 41.20 16.11 12.26
C PHE A 742 40.03 17.10 12.42
N PRO A 743 40.03 17.95 13.47
CA PRO A 743 38.91 18.83 13.81
C PRO A 743 38.66 19.95 12.79
N TYR A 744 39.60 20.17 11.87
CA TYR A 744 39.40 21.03 10.70
C TYR A 744 38.46 20.41 9.66
N PHE A 745 38.06 19.14 9.82
CA PHE A 745 36.96 18.51 9.12
C PHE A 745 35.71 18.44 10.00
N SER A 746 34.55 18.70 9.40
CA SER A 746 33.25 18.38 10.00
C SER A 746 32.28 17.97 8.91
N GLU A 747 31.23 17.23 9.28
CA GLU A 747 30.18 16.83 8.35
C GLU A 747 29.52 18.04 7.66
N GLN A 748 29.53 19.21 8.31
CA GLN A 748 28.88 20.42 7.79
C GLN A 748 29.67 21.13 6.69
N ILE A 749 31.00 21.01 6.67
CA ILE A 749 31.88 21.76 5.75
C ILE A 749 32.35 20.92 4.56
N ILE A 750 32.15 19.60 4.58
CA ILE A 750 32.48 18.70 3.47
C ILE A 750 31.30 18.62 2.51
N ARG A 751 31.57 18.57 1.20
CA ARG A 751 30.56 18.35 0.15
C ARG A 751 30.04 16.92 0.22
N GLU A 752 28.74 16.76 -0.03
CA GLU A 752 28.09 15.44 -0.05
C GLU A 752 28.82 14.46 -0.97
N GLY A 753 29.03 13.23 -0.49
CA GLY A 753 29.80 12.20 -1.19
C GLY A 753 31.34 12.33 -1.13
N CYS A 754 31.89 13.44 -0.61
CA CYS A 754 33.33 13.65 -0.46
C CYS A 754 33.87 13.24 0.92
N HIS A 755 33.05 12.65 1.79
CA HIS A 755 33.40 12.33 3.17
C HIS A 755 34.47 11.23 3.26
N PRO A 756 35.36 11.25 4.29
CA PRO A 756 36.20 10.10 4.62
C PRO A 756 35.32 8.91 5.00
N ARG A 757 35.69 7.71 4.55
CA ARG A 757 34.89 6.49 4.71
C ARG A 757 35.72 5.34 5.25
N LYS A 758 35.07 4.48 6.02
CA LYS A 758 35.63 3.21 6.51
C LYS A 758 34.64 2.07 6.25
N LEU A 759 35.11 1.01 5.60
CA LEU A 759 34.34 -0.18 5.26
C LEU A 759 34.95 -1.39 5.99
N GLU A 760 34.32 -1.82 7.09
CA GLU A 760 34.81 -2.94 7.91
C GLU A 760 33.83 -4.11 7.91
N HIS A 761 34.38 -5.33 7.83
CA HIS A 761 33.63 -6.55 8.03
C HIS A 761 33.29 -6.75 9.52
N LYS A 762 32.19 -7.48 9.81
CA LYS A 762 31.76 -7.76 11.20
C LYS A 762 32.73 -8.63 11.99
N THR A 763 33.54 -9.41 11.28
CA THR A 763 34.67 -10.16 11.82
C THR A 763 35.93 -9.49 11.30
N VAL A 764 36.93 -9.30 12.17
CA VAL A 764 38.22 -8.71 11.82
C VAL A 764 38.75 -9.40 10.55
N ALA A 765 38.82 -8.68 9.43
CA ALA A 765 39.37 -9.23 8.20
C ALA A 765 40.87 -9.49 8.38
N GLU A 766 41.39 -10.52 7.71
CA GLU A 766 42.84 -10.82 7.70
C GLU A 766 43.62 -9.81 6.84
N LYS A 767 42.93 -9.06 5.99
CA LYS A 767 43.50 -8.09 5.05
C LYS A 767 42.83 -6.73 5.19
N ALA A 768 43.62 -5.68 5.09
CA ALA A 768 43.15 -4.31 5.06
C ALA A 768 43.85 -3.51 3.96
N ILE A 769 43.18 -2.50 3.41
CA ILE A 769 43.76 -1.59 2.41
C ILE A 769 43.36 -0.15 2.69
N VAL A 770 44.35 0.75 2.60
CA VAL A 770 44.12 2.20 2.57
C VAL A 770 44.08 2.66 1.12
N LEU A 771 43.04 3.40 0.73
CA LEU A 771 42.86 3.92 -0.62
C LEU A 771 42.84 5.45 -0.62
N VAL A 772 43.85 6.07 -1.23
CA VAL A 772 44.07 7.53 -1.18
C VAL A 772 43.71 8.18 -2.52
N HIS A 773 42.83 9.17 -2.48
CA HIS A 773 42.37 9.89 -3.67
C HIS A 773 43.43 10.88 -4.21
N GLY A 774 43.23 11.39 -5.43
CA GLY A 774 44.09 12.33 -6.15
C GLY A 774 43.92 13.80 -5.74
N LEU A 775 44.71 14.68 -6.39
CA LEU A 775 44.91 16.09 -5.98
C LEU A 775 43.67 16.97 -6.10
N SER A 776 42.86 16.78 -7.14
CA SER A 776 41.66 17.60 -7.33
C SER A 776 40.41 16.92 -6.81
N ASP A 777 40.47 15.61 -6.61
CA ASP A 777 39.30 14.77 -6.33
C ASP A 777 39.14 14.45 -4.84
N SER A 778 38.29 13.47 -4.53
CA SER A 778 37.86 13.12 -3.18
C SER A 778 37.72 11.58 -3.08
N PRO A 779 37.51 11.02 -1.88
CA PRO A 779 37.29 9.58 -1.68
C PRO A 779 36.28 8.95 -2.63
N HIS A 780 35.32 9.72 -3.15
CA HIS A 780 34.33 9.26 -4.11
C HIS A 780 34.94 8.55 -5.32
N PHE A 781 36.02 9.08 -5.90
CA PHE A 781 36.64 8.54 -7.13
C PHE A 781 37.16 7.12 -6.96
N LEU A 782 37.47 6.71 -5.73
CA LEU A 782 37.94 5.36 -5.41
C LEU A 782 36.82 4.44 -4.90
N SER A 783 35.57 4.88 -4.86
CA SER A 783 34.47 4.09 -4.30
C SER A 783 34.28 2.76 -5.01
N ALA A 784 34.34 2.73 -6.34
CA ALA A 784 34.17 1.49 -7.10
C ALA A 784 35.30 0.48 -6.84
N ILE A 785 36.53 0.99 -6.66
CA ILE A 785 37.70 0.17 -6.31
C ILE A 785 37.59 -0.31 -4.86
N ALA A 786 37.22 0.58 -3.93
CA ALA A 786 36.98 0.26 -2.53
C ALA A 786 35.93 -0.83 -2.38
N ASP A 787 34.82 -0.73 -3.09
CA ASP A 787 33.75 -1.73 -3.10
C ASP A 787 34.25 -3.08 -3.64
N PHE A 788 35.12 -3.08 -4.66
CA PHE A 788 35.73 -4.31 -5.18
C PHE A 788 36.68 -4.95 -4.15
N PHE A 789 37.58 -4.17 -3.54
CA PHE A 789 38.46 -4.68 -2.48
C PHE A 789 37.67 -5.22 -1.29
N HIS A 790 36.61 -4.52 -0.87
CA HIS A 790 35.77 -4.92 0.24
C HIS A 790 34.92 -6.15 -0.07
N CYS A 791 34.11 -6.09 -1.14
CA CYS A 791 33.10 -7.10 -1.43
C CYS A 791 33.67 -8.34 -2.16
N GLU A 792 34.66 -8.16 -3.03
CA GLU A 792 35.17 -9.23 -3.89
C GLU A 792 36.49 -9.82 -3.40
N LEU A 793 37.37 -9.00 -2.80
CA LEU A 793 38.67 -9.45 -2.28
C LEU A 793 38.70 -9.63 -0.75
N GLY A 794 37.65 -9.20 -0.04
CA GLY A 794 37.50 -9.40 1.40
C GLY A 794 38.39 -8.51 2.29
N TYR A 795 38.77 -7.32 1.81
CA TYR A 795 39.58 -6.37 2.58
C TYR A 795 38.70 -5.46 3.47
N ASP A 796 39.17 -5.13 4.66
CA ASP A 796 38.70 -3.90 5.32
C ASP A 796 39.30 -2.69 4.61
N VAL A 797 38.49 -1.69 4.24
CA VAL A 797 38.91 -0.58 3.36
C VAL A 797 38.79 0.76 4.08
N TYR A 798 39.86 1.55 4.01
CA TYR A 798 39.96 2.86 4.68
C TYR A 798 40.24 3.94 3.62
N LEU A 799 39.36 4.93 3.54
CA LEU A 799 39.39 6.01 2.56
C LEU A 799 39.57 7.36 3.28
N PRO A 800 40.81 7.81 3.55
CA PRO A 800 41.07 9.12 4.14
C PRO A 800 40.68 10.26 3.19
N LEU A 801 40.24 11.38 3.76
CA LEU A 801 40.07 12.65 3.05
C LEU A 801 41.28 13.55 3.33
N LEU A 802 42.02 13.94 2.29
CA LEU A 802 43.21 14.79 2.43
C LEU A 802 42.84 16.23 2.77
N GLN A 803 43.65 16.88 3.62
CA GLN A 803 43.43 18.25 4.06
C GLN A 803 43.19 19.21 2.89
N GLY A 804 42.15 20.03 3.00
CA GLY A 804 41.69 20.97 1.97
C GLY A 804 40.91 20.39 0.78
N HIS A 805 40.73 19.06 0.71
CA HIS A 805 39.97 18.41 -0.35
C HIS A 805 38.50 18.20 0.05
N GLY A 806 37.61 18.12 -0.94
CA GLY A 806 36.19 17.83 -0.72
C GLY A 806 35.41 18.90 0.07
N LEU A 807 36.01 20.07 0.35
CA LEU A 807 35.37 21.12 1.14
C LEU A 807 34.32 21.88 0.33
N LYS A 808 33.35 22.46 1.04
CA LYS A 808 32.40 23.47 0.52
C LYS A 808 33.05 24.84 0.33
N ASP A 809 34.21 25.06 0.96
CA ASP A 809 35.00 26.28 0.77
C ASP A 809 35.70 26.25 -0.60
N PRO A 810 35.41 27.21 -1.50
CA PRO A 810 36.04 27.29 -2.80
C PRO A 810 37.55 27.58 -2.78
N ASN A 811 38.13 27.95 -1.64
CA ASN A 811 39.57 28.13 -1.46
C ASN A 811 40.18 27.12 -0.49
N GLY A 812 39.51 25.99 -0.24
CA GLY A 812 39.88 25.04 0.81
C GLY A 812 41.30 24.47 0.75
N MET A 813 42.01 24.57 -0.38
CA MET A 813 43.41 24.15 -0.54
C MET A 813 44.45 25.25 -0.29
N GLU A 814 44.02 26.44 0.08
CA GLU A 814 44.94 27.53 0.42
C GLU A 814 45.64 27.22 1.76
N GLY A 815 46.97 27.35 1.79
CA GLY A 815 47.75 27.14 3.02
C GLY A 815 47.99 25.68 3.43
N VAL A 816 47.44 24.70 2.70
CA VAL A 816 47.70 23.28 2.98
C VAL A 816 49.16 22.90 2.71
N THR A 817 49.67 21.96 3.49
CA THR A 817 51.06 21.48 3.42
C THR A 817 51.12 19.99 3.11
N LEU A 818 52.21 19.54 2.48
CA LEU A 818 52.45 18.11 2.24
C LEU A 818 52.46 17.29 3.54
N GLN A 819 52.92 17.88 4.64
CA GLN A 819 52.98 17.20 5.93
C GLN A 819 51.59 16.83 6.46
N GLU A 820 50.59 17.71 6.31
CA GLU A 820 49.21 17.42 6.70
C GLU A 820 48.60 16.28 5.87
N TRP A 821 48.87 16.23 4.56
CA TRP A 821 48.43 15.11 3.72
C TRP A 821 49.08 13.79 4.16
N LYS A 822 50.36 13.80 4.52
CA LYS A 822 51.04 12.62 5.07
C LYS A 822 50.42 12.18 6.40
N GLU A 823 50.05 13.12 7.27
CA GLU A 823 49.40 12.83 8.55
C GLU A 823 48.01 12.21 8.37
N ASN A 824 47.20 12.73 7.43
CA ASN A 824 45.90 12.14 7.07
C ASN A 824 46.03 10.66 6.63
N VAL A 825 47.02 10.37 5.78
CA VAL A 825 47.26 9.01 5.29
C VAL A 825 47.86 8.12 6.39
N ARG A 826 48.79 8.62 7.21
CA ARG A 826 49.35 7.87 8.36
C ARG A 826 48.28 7.49 9.37
N PHE A 827 47.37 8.40 9.69
CA PHE A 827 46.24 8.09 10.55
C PHE A 827 45.44 6.90 9.99
N ALA A 828 45.15 6.91 8.69
CA ALA A 828 44.44 5.81 8.05
C ALA A 828 45.23 4.49 8.07
N ILE A 829 46.55 4.54 7.85
CA ILE A 829 47.44 3.38 7.96
C ILE A 829 47.40 2.81 9.39
N HIS A 830 47.56 3.65 10.40
CA HIS A 830 47.56 3.21 11.80
C HIS A 830 46.19 2.68 12.24
N ALA A 831 45.09 3.29 11.76
CA ALA A 831 43.75 2.79 12.02
C ALA A 831 43.49 1.42 11.35
N ALA A 832 44.12 1.16 10.21
CA ALA A 832 44.02 -0.11 9.49
C ALA A 832 45.00 -1.18 10.03
N ALA A 833 46.08 -0.76 10.69
CA ALA A 833 47.13 -1.61 11.24
C ALA A 833 46.69 -2.28 12.55
N VAL A 834 45.97 -3.40 12.41
CA VAL A 834 45.60 -4.29 13.52
C VAL A 834 46.54 -5.50 13.51
N ASP A 835 47.00 -5.93 14.70
CA ASP A 835 47.93 -7.05 14.88
C ASP A 835 47.49 -8.31 14.10
N GLY A 836 48.40 -8.83 13.28
CA GLY A 836 48.19 -10.04 12.47
C GLY A 836 47.55 -9.82 11.10
N ARG A 837 47.19 -8.58 10.72
CA ARG A 837 46.67 -8.28 9.37
C ARG A 837 47.75 -7.97 8.35
N SER A 838 47.52 -8.36 7.10
CA SER A 838 48.26 -7.83 5.95
C SER A 838 47.66 -6.49 5.51
N LEU A 839 48.44 -5.42 5.57
CA LEU A 839 47.99 -4.06 5.22
C LEU A 839 48.59 -3.62 3.89
N SER A 840 47.74 -3.46 2.88
CA SER A 840 48.08 -2.90 1.56
C SER A 840 47.75 -1.41 1.49
N ILE A 841 48.29 -0.70 0.51
CA ILE A 841 47.91 0.70 0.24
C ILE A 841 47.84 0.96 -1.27
N GLY A 842 46.92 1.83 -1.68
CA GLY A 842 46.81 2.23 -3.06
C GLY A 842 46.20 3.62 -3.22
N GLY A 843 46.26 4.16 -4.43
CA GLY A 843 45.69 5.46 -4.67
C GLY A 843 45.73 5.95 -6.11
N LEU A 844 44.94 6.99 -6.36
CA LEU A 844 44.84 7.68 -7.64
C LEU A 844 45.81 8.87 -7.67
N SER A 845 46.60 9.02 -8.73
CA SER A 845 47.37 10.25 -8.99
C SER A 845 48.28 10.66 -7.81
N THR A 846 48.05 11.81 -7.18
CA THR A 846 48.71 12.23 -5.93
C THR A 846 48.55 11.22 -4.81
N GLY A 847 47.38 10.63 -4.65
CA GLY A 847 47.17 9.53 -3.71
C GLY A 847 47.99 8.30 -4.04
N GLY A 848 48.24 8.02 -5.33
CA GLY A 848 49.19 6.99 -5.76
C GLY A 848 50.64 7.33 -5.39
N ALA A 849 51.05 8.59 -5.54
CA ALA A 849 52.37 9.06 -5.11
C ALA A 849 52.54 8.97 -3.58
N LEU A 850 51.53 9.40 -2.81
CA LEU A 850 51.50 9.26 -1.35
C LEU A 850 51.55 7.78 -0.95
N SER A 851 50.82 6.91 -1.64
CA SER A 851 50.82 5.46 -1.38
C SER A 851 52.19 4.84 -1.60
N PHE A 852 52.90 5.23 -2.66
CA PHE A 852 54.26 4.78 -2.90
C PHE A 852 55.24 5.30 -1.83
N TYR A 853 55.16 6.59 -1.49
CA TYR A 853 55.97 7.19 -0.43
C TYR A 853 55.76 6.48 0.92
N MET A 854 54.50 6.23 1.30
CA MET A 854 54.16 5.49 2.51
C MET A 854 54.65 4.05 2.44
N GLY A 855 54.54 3.40 1.29
CA GLY A 855 55.12 2.08 1.05
C GLY A 855 56.64 2.01 1.30
N CYS A 856 57.37 3.11 1.06
CA CYS A 856 58.80 3.22 1.35
C CYS A 856 59.11 3.57 2.82
N THR A 857 58.22 4.30 3.50
CA THR A 857 58.53 4.96 4.79
C THR A 857 57.79 4.38 5.99
N GLU A 858 56.65 3.72 5.79
CA GLU A 858 55.80 3.18 6.86
C GLU A 858 55.93 1.65 6.96
N PRO A 859 56.58 1.12 8.02
CA PRO A 859 56.74 -0.32 8.22
C PRO A 859 55.42 -1.08 8.42
N ALA A 860 54.36 -0.37 8.82
CA ALA A 860 53.03 -0.96 9.03
C ALA A 860 52.39 -1.49 7.74
N ILE A 861 52.82 -1.00 6.57
CA ILE A 861 52.37 -1.53 5.28
C ILE A 861 53.15 -2.81 5.01
N THR A 862 52.49 -3.95 5.19
CA THR A 862 53.06 -5.30 5.03
C THR A 862 52.60 -6.00 3.75
N GLY A 863 51.58 -5.48 3.08
CA GLY A 863 51.02 -5.99 1.84
C GLY A 863 51.49 -5.23 0.59
N ASP A 864 50.65 -5.25 -0.45
CA ASP A 864 50.98 -4.79 -1.80
C ASP A 864 50.64 -3.31 -2.03
N LEU A 865 51.21 -2.74 -3.11
CA LEU A 865 50.88 -1.40 -3.60
C LEU A 865 49.97 -1.45 -4.83
N TYR A 866 48.92 -0.63 -4.84
CA TYR A 866 47.99 -0.49 -5.98
C TYR A 866 47.97 0.95 -6.49
N LEU A 867 48.67 1.19 -7.59
CA LEU A 867 48.95 2.53 -8.11
C LEU A 867 48.11 2.81 -9.36
N PHE A 868 47.12 3.70 -9.26
CA PHE A 868 46.25 4.11 -10.37
C PHE A 868 46.66 5.49 -10.86
N ALA A 869 47.12 5.58 -12.11
CA ALA A 869 47.62 6.80 -12.73
C ALA A 869 48.57 7.61 -11.81
N ALA A 870 49.43 6.93 -11.05
CA ALA A 870 50.18 7.54 -9.96
C ALA A 870 51.12 8.66 -10.43
N ALA A 871 51.08 9.82 -9.76
CA ALA A 871 51.82 11.01 -10.12
C ALA A 871 53.28 10.96 -9.62
N LEU A 872 54.09 10.06 -10.21
CA LEU A 872 55.52 9.89 -9.86
C LEU A 872 56.47 10.76 -10.70
N GLY A 873 55.93 11.49 -11.67
CA GLY A 873 56.63 12.46 -12.51
C GLY A 873 55.69 13.12 -13.50
N LEU A 874 55.84 14.44 -13.70
CA LEU A 874 54.93 15.25 -14.53
C LEU A 874 55.37 15.28 -16.01
N LYS A 875 54.42 15.27 -16.95
CA LYS A 875 54.68 15.33 -18.40
C LYS A 875 54.95 16.78 -18.86
N GLU A 876 55.82 16.97 -19.86
CA GLU A 876 56.04 18.28 -20.48
C GLU A 876 54.78 18.73 -21.23
N GLY A 877 54.21 19.89 -20.88
CA GLY A 877 53.16 20.52 -21.68
C GLY A 877 51.92 21.05 -20.96
N TRP A 878 51.69 20.73 -19.68
CA TRP A 878 50.49 21.19 -18.94
C TRP A 878 50.30 22.73 -18.93
N LEU A 879 51.38 23.52 -19.10
CA LEU A 879 51.33 25.00 -19.15
C LEU A 879 52.33 25.64 -20.15
N GLY A 880 52.84 24.90 -21.14
CA GLY A 880 53.66 25.47 -22.23
C GLY A 880 55.12 25.88 -21.91
N ILE A 881 55.74 25.35 -20.85
CA ILE A 881 57.17 25.58 -20.51
C ILE A 881 57.84 24.25 -20.15
N ALA A 882 59.14 24.08 -20.47
CA ALA A 882 59.93 22.88 -20.18
C ALA A 882 59.86 22.48 -18.68
N GLY A 883 59.57 21.20 -18.39
CA GLY A 883 59.23 20.70 -17.05
C GLY A 883 60.31 20.95 -16.00
N SER A 884 61.59 20.88 -16.37
CA SER A 884 62.74 21.10 -15.48
C SER A 884 62.88 22.56 -15.00
N VAL A 885 62.43 23.54 -15.80
CA VAL A 885 62.50 24.98 -15.45
C VAL A 885 61.38 25.38 -14.50
N LYS A 886 60.21 24.74 -14.62
CA LYS A 886 59.04 25.02 -13.77
C LYS A 886 59.11 24.33 -12.41
N GLU A 887 59.64 23.10 -12.36
CA GLU A 887 59.95 22.41 -11.11
C GLU A 887 60.94 23.22 -10.25
N PHE A 888 61.90 23.88 -10.91
CA PHE A 888 62.81 24.83 -10.28
C PHE A 888 62.11 26.13 -9.79
N LEU A 889 61.22 26.73 -10.60
CA LEU A 889 60.47 27.95 -10.22
C LEU A 889 59.47 27.73 -9.07
N LEU A 890 58.77 26.58 -9.05
CA LEU A 890 57.84 26.23 -7.96
C LEU A 890 58.57 25.89 -6.66
N ARG A 891 59.78 25.32 -6.74
CA ARG A 891 60.64 25.04 -5.57
C ARG A 891 61.30 26.27 -4.94
N THR A 892 61.51 27.36 -5.70
CA THR A 892 62.38 28.48 -5.28
C THR A 892 61.67 29.80 -4.96
N SER A 893 60.37 29.95 -5.26
CA SER A 893 59.66 31.22 -5.09
C SER A 893 58.87 31.28 -3.76
N PRO A 894 59.18 32.23 -2.84
CA PRO A 894 58.57 32.28 -1.50
C PRO A 894 57.11 32.75 -1.44
N ALA A 895 56.59 33.38 -2.50
CA ALA A 895 55.22 33.88 -2.56
C ALA A 895 54.73 34.02 -4.00
N LEU A 896 53.96 33.04 -4.47
CA LEU A 896 53.18 33.18 -5.71
C LEU A 896 51.82 33.81 -5.36
N PRO A 897 51.35 34.83 -6.09
CA PRO A 897 50.03 35.42 -5.85
C PRO A 897 48.93 34.36 -6.05
N ASN A 898 47.98 34.30 -5.12
CA ASN A 898 46.83 33.40 -5.21
C ASN A 898 46.09 33.58 -6.53
N ASP A 899 45.84 32.46 -7.21
CA ASP A 899 44.96 32.44 -8.37
C ASP A 899 43.53 32.73 -7.87
N LYS A 900 42.91 33.84 -8.30
CA LYS A 900 41.56 34.25 -7.86
C LYS A 900 40.44 33.37 -8.45
N LYS A 901 40.75 32.14 -8.88
CA LYS A 901 39.78 31.22 -9.48
C LYS A 901 39.17 30.32 -8.41
N VAL A 902 37.84 30.32 -8.37
CA VAL A 902 37.04 29.44 -7.52
C VAL A 902 37.37 27.98 -7.88
N LEU A 903 37.82 27.17 -6.90
CA LEU A 903 38.20 25.78 -7.14
C LEU A 903 36.99 24.88 -7.40
N ILE A 904 35.85 25.19 -6.77
CA ILE A 904 34.58 24.46 -6.95
C ILE A 904 33.91 24.93 -8.24
N GLY A 905 33.61 23.98 -9.12
CA GLY A 905 32.74 24.23 -10.27
C GLY A 905 31.72 23.11 -10.44
N SER A 906 31.52 22.65 -11.67
CA SER A 906 30.37 21.80 -12.02
C SER A 906 30.45 20.37 -11.46
N ASN A 907 31.66 19.89 -11.15
CA ASN A 907 31.84 18.53 -10.66
C ASN A 907 31.59 18.42 -9.13
N PRO A 908 30.66 17.56 -8.68
CA PRO A 908 30.34 17.42 -7.26
C PRO A 908 31.49 16.88 -6.41
N TYR A 909 32.39 16.08 -7.00
CA TYR A 909 33.35 15.26 -6.25
C TYR A 909 34.82 15.64 -6.44
N ARG A 910 35.11 16.61 -7.31
CA ARG A 910 36.45 17.19 -7.49
C ARG A 910 36.39 18.72 -7.60
N TYR A 911 37.54 19.36 -7.58
CA TYR A 911 37.73 20.74 -7.99
C TYR A 911 37.95 20.81 -9.50
N ASP A 912 37.42 21.87 -10.13
CA ASP A 912 37.53 22.11 -11.57
C ASP A 912 38.94 22.59 -11.95
N TYR A 913 39.66 23.21 -10.99
CA TYR A 913 41.03 23.69 -11.15
C TYR A 913 41.93 23.15 -10.03
N ILE A 914 43.22 22.96 -10.35
CA ILE A 914 44.24 22.59 -9.38
C ILE A 914 44.84 23.87 -8.78
N SER A 915 44.87 23.97 -7.45
CA SER A 915 45.50 25.09 -6.76
C SER A 915 47.02 25.11 -6.99
N LEU A 916 47.60 26.31 -7.16
CA LEU A 916 49.07 26.46 -7.28
C LEU A 916 49.80 25.93 -6.03
N ASN A 917 49.21 26.12 -4.85
CA ASN A 917 49.74 25.60 -3.59
C ASN A 917 49.74 24.06 -3.59
N GLY A 918 48.62 23.41 -3.91
CA GLY A 918 48.55 21.96 -3.98
C GLY A 918 49.47 21.36 -5.04
N ALA A 919 49.63 22.02 -6.20
CA ALA A 919 50.59 21.61 -7.21
C ALA A 919 52.05 21.70 -6.72
N ARG A 920 52.40 22.72 -5.92
CA ARG A 920 53.72 22.85 -5.31
C ARG A 920 54.00 21.72 -4.31
N GLU A 921 53.04 21.42 -3.43
CA GLU A 921 53.18 20.33 -2.46
C GLU A 921 53.31 18.96 -3.14
N LEU A 922 52.60 18.73 -4.25
CA LEU A 922 52.80 17.53 -5.09
C LEU A 922 54.22 17.46 -5.66
N VAL A 923 54.78 18.57 -6.15
CA VAL A 923 56.17 18.62 -6.65
C VAL A 923 57.17 18.30 -5.53
N HIS A 924 56.92 18.79 -4.31
CA HIS A 924 57.74 18.44 -3.15
C HIS A 924 57.69 16.93 -2.87
N LEU A 925 56.50 16.32 -2.91
CA LEU A 925 56.33 14.88 -2.75
C LEU A 925 57.06 14.06 -3.82
N ILE A 926 56.92 14.43 -5.09
CA ILE A 926 57.64 13.79 -6.20
C ILE A 926 59.16 13.91 -5.99
N GLY A 927 59.64 15.07 -5.52
CA GLY A 927 61.03 15.27 -5.16
C GLY A 927 61.54 14.32 -4.08
N GLU A 928 60.76 14.13 -3.00
CA GLU A 928 61.10 13.17 -1.95
C GLU A 928 61.06 11.71 -2.45
N ILE A 929 60.09 11.36 -3.29
CA ILE A 929 59.98 10.03 -3.91
C ILE A 929 61.18 9.76 -4.82
N ASN A 930 61.57 10.72 -5.66
CA ASN A 930 62.74 10.58 -6.53
C ASN A 930 64.02 10.38 -5.69
N GLY A 931 64.20 11.13 -4.61
CA GLY A 931 65.30 10.92 -3.68
C GLY A 931 65.28 9.53 -3.04
N ALA A 932 64.10 9.01 -2.69
CA ALA A 932 63.96 7.65 -2.17
C ALA A 932 64.29 6.58 -3.24
N ILE A 933 63.84 6.76 -4.48
CA ILE A 933 64.15 5.85 -5.60
C ILE A 933 65.65 5.86 -5.91
N GLU A 934 66.29 7.04 -5.93
CA GLU A 934 67.73 7.18 -6.19
C GLU A 934 68.61 6.62 -5.07
N SER A 935 68.07 6.44 -3.86
CA SER A 935 68.79 5.86 -2.73
C SER A 935 69.00 4.34 -2.83
N PHE A 936 68.26 3.64 -3.72
CA PHE A 936 68.43 2.22 -3.96
C PHE A 936 69.77 1.94 -4.66
N LYS A 937 70.62 1.11 -4.06
CA LYS A 937 71.88 0.68 -4.68
C LYS A 937 71.63 -0.36 -5.77
N ALA A 938 72.57 -0.50 -6.70
CA ALA A 938 72.51 -1.55 -7.72
C ALA A 938 72.39 -2.95 -7.06
N GLY A 939 71.29 -3.65 -7.34
CA GLY A 939 70.97 -4.96 -6.76
C GLY A 939 70.07 -4.95 -5.51
N GLU A 940 69.72 -3.77 -4.99
CA GLU A 940 68.66 -3.62 -3.99
C GLU A 940 67.31 -3.47 -4.68
N TYR A 941 66.31 -4.22 -4.20
CA TYR A 941 64.96 -4.21 -4.76
C TYR A 941 63.95 -3.75 -3.71
N PHE A 942 62.95 -3.01 -4.16
CA PHE A 942 61.77 -2.66 -3.40
C PHE A 942 61.06 -3.93 -2.93
N SER A 943 60.75 -4.00 -1.63
CA SER A 943 60.35 -5.24 -0.98
C SER A 943 58.90 -5.65 -1.21
N LYS A 944 58.05 -4.73 -1.67
CA LYS A 944 56.61 -4.95 -1.87
C LYS A 944 56.30 -5.12 -3.35
N ARG A 945 55.26 -5.90 -3.66
CA ARG A 945 54.76 -5.99 -5.02
C ARG A 945 53.93 -4.78 -5.37
N ILE A 946 53.89 -4.44 -6.66
CA ILE A 946 53.20 -3.27 -7.15
C ILE A 946 52.33 -3.66 -8.35
N PHE A 947 51.03 -3.36 -8.25
CA PHE A 947 50.13 -3.28 -9.38
C PHE A 947 50.04 -1.84 -9.84
N SER A 948 50.23 -1.56 -11.13
CA SER A 948 50.14 -0.22 -11.69
C SER A 948 49.19 -0.19 -12.88
N ALA A 949 48.15 0.64 -12.81
CA ALA A 949 47.24 0.89 -13.92
C ALA A 949 47.34 2.33 -14.40
N PHE A 950 47.44 2.54 -15.71
CA PHE A 950 47.47 3.89 -16.30
C PHE A 950 46.93 3.88 -17.73
N THR A 951 46.70 5.07 -18.29
CA THR A 951 46.17 5.26 -19.65
C THR A 951 47.20 5.93 -20.56
N GLU A 952 47.36 5.45 -21.79
CA GLU A 952 48.19 6.11 -22.80
C GLU A 952 47.59 7.43 -23.30
N TYR A 953 46.30 7.65 -23.01
CA TYR A 953 45.61 8.92 -23.24
C TYR A 953 45.96 9.98 -22.18
N ASP A 954 46.74 9.63 -21.16
CA ASP A 954 47.12 10.53 -20.07
C ASP A 954 48.10 11.62 -20.53
N ASP A 955 47.71 12.88 -20.31
CA ASP A 955 48.55 14.06 -20.56
C ASP A 955 49.09 14.70 -19.28
N VAL A 956 48.79 14.14 -18.10
CA VAL A 956 49.22 14.63 -16.79
C VAL A 956 50.48 13.92 -16.32
N VAL A 957 50.52 12.58 -16.42
CA VAL A 957 51.62 11.75 -15.88
C VAL A 957 52.59 11.29 -16.97
N SER A 958 53.90 11.26 -16.63
CA SER A 958 54.96 10.81 -17.54
C SER A 958 55.18 9.30 -17.47
N PHE A 959 55.04 8.61 -18.61
CA PHE A 959 55.36 7.18 -18.76
C PHE A 959 56.81 6.85 -18.36
N LYS A 960 57.76 7.78 -18.57
CA LYS A 960 59.17 7.61 -18.18
C LYS A 960 59.37 7.50 -16.66
N ALA A 961 58.43 7.99 -15.85
CA ALA A 961 58.51 7.91 -14.39
C ALA A 961 58.05 6.53 -13.88
N ILE A 962 57.01 5.95 -14.49
CA ILE A 962 56.50 4.61 -14.13
C ILE A 962 57.53 3.53 -14.48
N SER A 963 58.24 3.65 -15.62
CA SER A 963 59.31 2.71 -15.99
C SER A 963 60.56 2.78 -15.10
N ARG A 964 60.67 3.77 -14.19
CA ARG A 964 61.71 3.77 -13.15
C ARG A 964 61.37 2.81 -12.01
N LEU A 965 60.08 2.58 -11.72
CA LEU A 965 59.66 1.60 -10.70
C LEU A 965 60.03 0.18 -11.10
N GLU A 966 59.92 -0.14 -12.39
CA GLU A 966 60.33 -1.43 -12.96
C GLU A 966 61.81 -1.74 -12.68
N LYS A 967 62.68 -0.71 -12.67
CA LYS A 967 64.12 -0.90 -12.43
C LYS A 967 64.48 -1.18 -10.97
N ILE A 968 63.61 -0.80 -10.03
CA ILE A 968 63.83 -1.01 -8.59
C ILE A 968 63.00 -2.16 -8.04
N THR A 969 62.24 -2.88 -8.86
CA THR A 969 61.44 -4.04 -8.47
C THR A 969 62.05 -5.32 -9.04
N LYS A 970 61.78 -6.47 -8.41
CA LYS A 970 62.22 -7.77 -8.96
C LYS A 970 61.33 -8.16 -10.14
N GLU A 971 61.88 -8.97 -11.04
CA GLU A 971 61.12 -9.67 -12.07
C GLU A 971 59.91 -10.39 -11.40
N ASP A 972 58.72 -10.27 -11.99
CA ASP A 972 57.42 -10.77 -11.48
C ASP A 972 56.80 -10.07 -10.25
N THR A 973 57.42 -9.01 -9.70
CA THR A 973 56.82 -8.24 -8.57
C THR A 973 56.15 -6.94 -8.99
N PHE A 974 56.20 -6.60 -10.28
CA PHE A 974 55.62 -5.40 -10.87
C PHE A 974 54.71 -5.78 -12.03
N VAL A 975 53.40 -5.56 -11.87
CA VAL A 975 52.38 -5.87 -12.89
C VAL A 975 51.76 -4.57 -13.38
N GLN A 976 51.72 -4.41 -14.71
CA GLN A 976 51.16 -3.22 -15.35
C GLN A 976 49.87 -3.54 -16.11
N TYR A 977 48.87 -2.68 -15.96
CA TYR A 977 47.66 -2.66 -16.77
C TYR A 977 47.59 -1.35 -17.56
N ILE A 978 47.78 -1.44 -18.88
CA ILE A 978 47.88 -0.27 -19.76
C ILE A 978 46.58 -0.12 -20.55
N LEU A 979 45.86 0.97 -20.30
CA LEU A 979 44.68 1.34 -21.08
C LEU A 979 45.15 1.99 -22.40
N PRO A 980 44.82 1.41 -23.57
CA PRO A 980 45.34 1.91 -24.83
C PRO A 980 44.71 3.24 -25.20
N LYS A 981 45.46 4.10 -25.90
CA LYS A 981 45.02 5.48 -26.26
C LYS A 981 43.66 5.51 -26.98
N SER A 982 43.34 4.46 -27.74
CA SER A 982 42.06 4.27 -28.45
C SER A 982 40.81 4.27 -27.56
N LYS A 983 40.95 4.08 -26.25
CA LYS A 983 39.82 4.02 -25.31
C LYS A 983 39.43 5.38 -24.74
N GLU A 984 40.21 6.43 -25.03
CA GLU A 984 39.95 7.82 -24.60
C GLU A 984 39.69 7.97 -23.09
N VAL A 985 40.29 7.11 -22.25
CA VAL A 985 40.13 7.17 -20.80
C VAL A 985 41.01 8.29 -20.26
N GLN A 986 40.39 9.29 -19.63
CA GLN A 986 41.09 10.43 -19.02
C GLN A 986 41.83 10.02 -17.73
N HIS A 987 42.75 10.88 -17.28
CA HIS A 987 43.62 10.64 -16.12
C HIS A 987 42.85 10.19 -14.85
N ALA A 988 41.84 10.96 -14.42
CA ALA A 988 41.06 10.63 -13.23
C ALA A 988 40.03 9.51 -13.49
N SER A 989 39.61 9.33 -14.75
CA SER A 989 38.66 8.30 -15.17
C SER A 989 39.18 6.88 -15.05
N VAL A 990 40.49 6.65 -14.91
CA VAL A 990 41.09 5.30 -14.80
C VAL A 990 40.39 4.45 -13.73
N VAL A 991 39.99 5.07 -12.62
CA VAL A 991 39.36 4.41 -11.47
C VAL A 991 37.83 4.43 -11.48
N LEU A 992 37.21 5.04 -12.48
CA LEU A 992 35.76 5.24 -12.53
C LEU A 992 35.07 4.08 -13.26
N LYS A 993 34.21 3.37 -12.54
CA LYS A 993 33.29 2.38 -13.13
C LYS A 993 32.12 3.04 -13.86
N ASP A 994 31.57 4.09 -13.27
CA ASP A 994 30.39 4.81 -13.73
C ASP A 994 30.77 6.26 -14.06
N PRO A 995 30.14 6.90 -15.05
CA PRO A 995 30.46 8.28 -15.43
C PRO A 995 29.98 9.28 -14.36
N ILE A 996 30.68 10.41 -14.21
CA ILE A 996 30.31 11.49 -13.28
C ILE A 996 29.63 12.62 -14.06
N TYR A 997 28.50 13.09 -13.54
CA TYR A 997 27.68 14.16 -14.07
C TYR A 997 27.70 15.39 -13.16
N ALA A 998 27.29 16.56 -13.68
CA ALA A 998 27.10 17.76 -12.86
C ALA A 998 25.94 17.58 -11.86
N VAL A 999 25.87 18.42 -10.83
CA VAL A 999 24.80 18.37 -9.82
C VAL A 999 23.42 18.70 -10.42
N GLU A 1000 23.39 19.58 -11.43
CA GLU A 1000 22.19 19.99 -12.16
C GLU A 1000 22.41 19.63 -13.64
N VAL A 1001 21.91 18.46 -14.09
CA VAL A 1001 22.05 18.02 -15.49
C VAL A 1001 20.70 17.99 -16.20
N GLU A 1002 20.64 18.69 -17.33
CA GLU A 1002 19.56 18.54 -18.31
C GLU A 1002 19.75 17.26 -19.14
N LEU A 1003 18.65 16.64 -19.55
CA LEU A 1003 18.66 15.36 -20.26
C LEU A 1003 19.46 15.46 -21.58
N GLY A 1004 20.62 14.80 -21.66
CA GLY A 1004 21.44 14.71 -22.86
C GLY A 1004 22.82 15.37 -22.78
N GLU A 1005 23.17 16.03 -21.66
CA GLU A 1005 24.52 16.57 -21.50
C GLU A 1005 25.58 15.46 -21.33
N PRO A 1006 26.78 15.63 -21.92
CA PRO A 1006 27.87 14.66 -21.78
C PRO A 1006 28.36 14.62 -20.33
N PRO A 1007 28.84 13.45 -19.84
CA PRO A 1007 29.39 13.35 -18.50
C PRO A 1007 30.63 14.24 -18.35
N LEU A 1008 30.80 14.81 -17.16
CA LEU A 1008 31.99 15.57 -16.77
C LEU A 1008 33.23 14.67 -16.74
N GLU A 1009 33.07 13.44 -16.25
CA GLU A 1009 34.09 12.39 -16.32
C GLU A 1009 33.49 11.14 -16.95
N LYS A 1010 34.10 10.65 -18.02
CA LYS A 1010 33.68 9.39 -18.65
C LYS A 1010 34.05 8.20 -17.74
N ALA A 1011 33.25 7.14 -17.78
CA ALA A 1011 33.62 5.87 -17.18
C ALA A 1011 34.81 5.23 -17.91
N ASN A 1012 35.63 4.47 -17.19
CA ASN A 1012 36.60 3.56 -17.78
C ASN A 1012 35.85 2.33 -18.37
N PRO A 1013 35.82 2.16 -19.70
CA PRO A 1013 35.12 1.05 -20.34
C PRO A 1013 35.77 -0.31 -20.06
N GLU A 1014 37.01 -0.33 -19.57
CA GLU A 1014 37.74 -1.55 -19.16
C GLU A 1014 37.92 -1.62 -17.64
N PHE A 1015 37.04 -0.95 -16.87
CA PHE A 1015 37.13 -0.97 -15.41
C PHE A 1015 37.11 -2.39 -14.85
N PHE A 1016 36.23 -3.25 -15.36
CA PHE A 1016 36.10 -4.62 -14.86
C PHE A 1016 37.32 -5.48 -15.22
N GLU A 1017 37.82 -5.36 -16.44
CA GLU A 1017 39.02 -6.04 -16.91
C GLU A 1017 40.24 -5.63 -16.09
N MET A 1018 40.39 -4.33 -15.81
CA MET A 1018 41.44 -3.81 -14.91
C MET A 1018 41.30 -4.40 -13.50
N MET A 1019 40.09 -4.48 -12.93
CA MET A 1019 39.87 -5.03 -11.60
C MET A 1019 40.02 -6.56 -11.55
N GLU A 1020 39.74 -7.28 -12.63
CA GLU A 1020 40.10 -8.70 -12.73
C GLU A 1020 41.61 -8.89 -12.75
N ALA A 1021 42.38 -8.02 -13.43
CA ALA A 1021 43.84 -8.04 -13.36
C ALA A 1021 44.36 -7.77 -11.93
N VAL A 1022 43.69 -6.89 -11.16
CA VAL A 1022 43.96 -6.70 -9.71
C VAL A 1022 43.73 -7.99 -8.93
N ARG A 1023 42.65 -8.72 -9.23
CA ARG A 1023 42.33 -10.01 -8.58
C ARG A 1023 43.35 -11.08 -8.93
N GLU A 1024 43.78 -11.16 -10.20
CA GLU A 1024 44.83 -12.09 -10.64
C GLU A 1024 46.15 -11.79 -9.94
N PHE A 1025 46.56 -10.53 -9.92
CA PHE A 1025 47.72 -10.07 -9.16
C PHE A 1025 47.63 -10.52 -7.69
N GLN A 1026 46.49 -10.37 -7.02
CA GLN A 1026 46.33 -10.83 -5.64
C GLN A 1026 46.49 -12.36 -5.51
N ARG A 1027 46.01 -13.16 -6.46
CA ARG A 1027 46.08 -14.64 -6.39
C ARG A 1027 47.49 -15.19 -6.55
N GLU A 1028 48.34 -14.46 -7.24
CA GLU A 1028 49.75 -14.82 -7.43
C GLU A 1028 50.61 -14.47 -6.20
N ALA A 1029 50.02 -13.87 -5.15
CA ALA A 1029 50.66 -13.53 -3.87
C ALA A 1029 50.38 -14.60 -2.81
#